data_AF-A0A7K9R305-F1
#
_entry.id   AF-A0A7K9R305-F1
#
_cell.length_a   1.000
_cell.length_b   1.000
_cell.length_c   1.000
_cell.angle_alpha   90.00
_cell.angle_beta   90.00
_cell.angle_gamma   90.00
#
_symmetry.space_group_name_H-M   'P 1'
#
loop_
_entity.id
_entity.type
_entity.pdbx_description
1 polymer ?
#
loop_
_entity_poly.entity_id
_entity_poly.type
_entity_poly.pdbx_seq_one_letter_code
_entity_poly.pdbx_strand_id
1 'polypeptide(L)'
;SLVVLFGATAGAYGAKLGSDERELILLVWQVVDLHSKKVGTLHKSLVKADNLDLSDQCREVSGLTPEGLGKAEPLDRVLQQFSQLVSSDLKVLGRSSYTLCSDGQLLIRQVLHPETSKKNFLLSDCFYSFYDLRKEFHTCYPSSAAVKDQTIKTMAEYLGLGTDEAEEDFGVWQVKTMVAIIFSMLSEGCNHVFTEPETVKHKYETGPCSKSETVDSETVIRARGLPWQSSDQDIARFFKGLNIAKGGVALCLNSQGRRNGEALVRFVDSEQRDLALERHKHHMGSRYIEVYKATGEEFLKIAGGTSNEVAQFLSKENQVIIRMRGLPFTATQEDVLGFLGPECPVTGGKEGLLFVKYPDGRPTGDAFVLFSCEEYAQNALKKHKEILGKRYIELFRSTAAEVQQVLNRYMSTPLIPTLPTPIIPVIPPPYTIATGSIRDCVRLRGLPYTAGIDDILEFMGDATGDIKPHGVHMVLNQQGRPSGDAFIQMKSADKAFMVAQKCHKKMMKDRYVEVFQCSGEEMNFVLMGGTLNRSGLSPPPCKLPCLSPPAYAAFQTAAVIPAEAAALYQPQALLPSTRTPQASAAAPPAVTYYPAQAAQLYMNYTAYYPSPPVSPTTVGYIAAPPGAVAAAATATHTPILPQPGALVRMQGLPYNTGMKEILSFFQGYQYAPDDYNGLIQLSDQARSVLQAPKEWVCL
;
A
#
# COMPACT_ATOMS: atom_id res chain seq x y z
N SER A 1 11.66 24.05 33.90
CA SER A 1 10.40 24.80 33.71
C SER A 1 9.45 24.01 32.85
N LEU A 2 8.18 24.41 32.77
CA LEU A 2 7.33 24.03 31.64
C LEU A 2 7.29 25.18 30.62
N VAL A 3 7.00 24.83 29.36
CA VAL A 3 6.47 25.77 28.37
C VAL A 3 5.06 25.31 28.05
N VAL A 4 4.08 26.08 28.52
CA VAL A 4 2.66 25.85 28.23
C VAL A 4 2.43 26.23 26.77
N LEU A 5 1.88 25.32 25.98
CA LEU A 5 1.79 25.42 24.52
C LEU A 5 0.37 25.14 24.02
N PHE A 6 -0.19 26.09 23.29
CA PHE A 6 -1.46 25.97 22.58
C PHE A 6 -1.24 26.25 21.09
N GLY A 7 -2.07 25.68 20.22
CA GLY A 7 -2.03 25.95 18.80
C GLY A 7 -3.29 25.46 18.07
N ALA A 8 -3.55 26.07 16.91
CA ALA A 8 -4.73 25.79 16.10
C ALA A 8 -4.37 25.67 14.62
N THR A 9 -5.13 24.88 13.88
CA THR A 9 -4.97 24.68 12.43
C THR A 9 -6.01 25.46 11.62
N ALA A 10 -5.81 25.56 10.31
CA ALA A 10 -6.80 26.06 9.35
C ALA A 10 -8.06 25.18 9.22
N GLY A 11 -8.16 24.09 9.98
CA GLY A 11 -9.07 22.99 9.76
C GLY A 11 -9.98 22.68 10.94
N ALA A 12 -10.03 21.40 11.31
CA ALA A 12 -10.82 20.89 12.43
C ALA A 12 -10.21 21.26 13.79
N TYR A 13 -11.07 21.61 14.75
CA TYR A 13 -10.69 22.07 16.09
C TYR A 13 -10.98 21.04 17.20
N GLY A 14 -10.44 21.27 18.40
CA GLY A 14 -10.72 20.48 19.60
C GLY A 14 -10.34 19.00 19.47
N ALA A 15 -11.27 18.09 19.73
CA ALA A 15 -11.05 16.64 19.66
C ALA A 15 -10.66 16.11 18.27
N LYS A 16 -10.81 16.92 17.21
CA LYS A 16 -10.45 16.58 15.81
C LYS A 16 -9.20 17.32 15.30
N LEU A 17 -8.45 17.98 16.17
CA LEU A 17 -7.27 18.77 15.79
C LEU A 17 -6.26 17.92 14.97
N GLY A 18 -6.08 18.28 13.70
CA GLY A 18 -5.18 17.61 12.76
C GLY A 18 -5.76 16.41 12.00
N SER A 19 -7.05 16.07 12.18
CA SER A 19 -7.68 14.92 11.48
C SER A 19 -7.94 15.16 9.99
N ASP A 20 -7.76 16.38 9.48
CA ASP A 20 -8.16 16.83 8.14
C ASP A 20 -6.99 17.35 7.28
N GLU A 21 -5.77 16.98 7.64
CA GLU A 21 -4.50 17.38 6.99
C GLU A 21 -4.19 18.88 6.96
N ARG A 22 -5.00 19.74 7.59
CA ARG A 22 -4.82 21.18 7.56
C ARG A 22 -3.66 21.67 8.44
N GLU A 23 -3.03 22.72 7.94
CA GLU A 23 -1.80 23.30 8.49
C GLU A 23 -2.05 24.12 9.77
N LEU A 24 -1.04 24.22 10.62
CA LEU A 24 -1.00 25.11 11.78
C LEU A 24 -1.05 26.58 11.32
N ILE A 25 -1.92 27.37 11.96
CA ILE A 25 -2.09 28.81 11.68
C ILE A 25 -1.75 29.71 12.88
N LEU A 26 -1.71 29.14 14.07
CA LEU A 26 -1.52 29.85 15.33
C LEU A 26 -0.71 28.98 16.29
N LEU A 27 0.30 29.57 16.93
CA LEU A 27 1.01 29.01 18.07
C LEU A 27 1.06 30.07 19.18
N VAL A 28 0.68 29.68 20.40
CA VAL A 28 0.68 30.56 21.59
C VAL A 28 1.37 29.81 22.72
N TRP A 29 2.27 30.50 23.44
CA TRP A 29 3.02 29.86 24.53
C TRP A 29 3.40 30.81 25.66
N GLN A 30 3.62 30.22 26.83
CA GLN A 30 4.14 30.92 28.00
C GLN A 30 5.06 30.00 28.83
N VAL A 31 6.20 30.53 29.29
CA VAL A 31 7.12 29.79 30.16
C VAL A 31 6.63 29.83 31.61
N VAL A 32 6.68 28.72 32.33
CA VAL A 32 6.27 28.61 33.75
C VAL A 32 7.38 27.95 34.57
N ASP A 33 7.86 28.62 35.63
CA ASP A 33 8.71 27.98 36.63
C ASP A 33 7.86 27.41 37.77
N LEU A 34 7.80 26.07 37.82
CA LEU A 34 7.08 25.28 38.80
C LEU A 34 7.49 25.61 40.26
N HIS A 35 8.77 25.92 40.51
CA HIS A 35 9.27 26.12 41.88
C HIS A 35 8.94 27.50 42.44
N SER A 36 9.13 28.56 41.63
CA SER A 36 8.86 29.94 42.06
C SER A 36 7.41 30.39 41.81
N LYS A 37 6.62 29.55 41.13
CA LYS A 37 5.25 29.83 40.68
C LYS A 37 5.15 31.15 39.90
N LYS A 38 6.16 31.40 39.06
CA LYS A 38 6.27 32.57 38.19
C LYS A 38 6.08 32.20 36.72
N VAL A 39 5.52 33.14 35.97
CA VAL A 39 5.35 33.07 34.52
C VAL A 39 6.37 33.98 33.82
N GLY A 40 6.79 33.59 32.62
CA GLY A 40 7.50 34.44 31.68
C GLY A 40 6.54 35.23 30.80
N THR A 41 7.09 35.83 29.74
CA THR A 41 6.30 36.54 28.73
C THR A 41 5.33 35.57 28.02
N LEU A 42 4.11 36.01 27.73
CA LEU A 42 3.19 35.28 26.85
C LEU A 42 3.44 35.72 25.41
N HIS A 43 3.64 34.74 24.52
CA HIS A 43 3.91 34.98 23.10
C HIS A 43 2.79 34.41 22.25
N LYS A 44 2.41 35.14 21.20
CA LYS A 44 1.42 34.74 20.19
C LYS A 44 2.06 34.91 18.81
N SER A 45 2.05 33.87 17.99
CA SER A 45 2.57 33.92 16.62
C SER A 45 1.59 33.27 15.65
N LEU A 46 1.25 33.99 14.58
CA LEU A 46 0.58 33.43 13.42
C LEU A 46 1.60 32.67 12.56
N VAL A 47 1.15 31.58 11.96
CA VAL A 47 1.94 30.69 11.09
C VAL A 47 1.33 30.74 9.70
N LYS A 48 2.13 31.01 8.67
CA LYS A 48 1.66 31.03 7.29
C LYS A 48 1.36 29.61 6.80
N ALA A 49 0.09 29.37 6.47
CA ALA A 49 -0.34 28.21 5.70
C ALA A 49 -0.04 28.39 4.21
N ASP A 50 0.28 27.29 3.54
CA ASP A 50 0.45 27.20 2.09
C ASP A 50 -0.93 27.22 1.38
N ASN A 51 -1.99 26.69 2.04
CA ASN A 51 -3.38 26.92 1.63
C ASN A 51 -4.15 27.81 2.63
N LEU A 52 -4.61 28.97 2.16
CA LEU A 52 -5.39 29.96 2.92
C LEU A 52 -6.90 29.62 3.05
N ASP A 53 -7.36 28.49 2.52
CA ASP A 53 -8.75 27.99 2.66
C ASP A 53 -9.06 27.56 4.11
N LEU A 54 -9.21 28.52 5.02
CA LEU A 54 -9.69 28.29 6.38
C LEU A 54 -11.08 27.63 6.37
N SER A 55 -11.27 26.59 7.19
CA SER A 55 -12.58 25.98 7.44
C SER A 55 -13.53 26.98 8.12
N ASP A 56 -14.84 26.83 7.91
CA ASP A 56 -15.81 27.74 8.52
C ASP A 56 -15.81 27.62 10.06
N GLN A 57 -15.63 26.41 10.60
CA GLN A 57 -15.40 26.19 12.03
C GLN A 57 -14.15 26.94 12.55
N CYS A 58 -13.07 26.97 11.78
CA CYS A 58 -11.85 27.70 12.14
C CYS A 58 -12.09 29.22 12.10
N ARG A 59 -12.82 29.73 11.09
CA ARG A 59 -13.17 31.16 10.98
C ARG A 59 -14.04 31.63 12.14
N GLU A 60 -15.10 30.87 12.46
CA GLU A 60 -16.03 31.16 13.56
C GLU A 60 -15.33 31.17 14.92
N VAL A 61 -14.42 30.22 15.19
CA VAL A 61 -13.77 30.04 16.50
C VAL A 61 -12.54 30.94 16.68
N SER A 62 -11.79 31.24 15.62
CA SER A 62 -10.53 31.99 15.72
C SER A 62 -10.63 33.48 15.40
N GLY A 63 -11.63 33.91 14.63
CA GLY A 63 -11.73 35.27 14.11
C GLY A 63 -10.62 35.68 13.13
N LEU A 64 -9.74 34.77 12.72
CA LEU A 64 -8.59 35.06 11.86
C LEU A 64 -9.00 35.20 10.40
N THR A 65 -8.56 36.28 9.74
CA THR A 65 -8.82 36.51 8.32
C THR A 65 -7.67 35.99 7.44
N PRO A 66 -7.93 35.53 6.20
CA PRO A 66 -6.89 35.05 5.28
C PRO A 66 -5.78 36.07 4.98
N GLU A 67 -6.11 37.38 5.00
CA GLU A 67 -5.18 38.47 4.70
C GLU A 67 -4.19 38.73 5.84
N GLY A 68 -4.58 38.41 7.08
CA GLY A 68 -3.66 38.37 8.22
C GLY A 68 -2.70 37.18 8.11
N LEU A 69 -3.23 36.01 7.73
CA LEU A 69 -2.46 34.78 7.59
C LEU A 69 -1.45 34.83 6.43
N GLY A 70 -1.81 35.44 5.30
CA GLY A 70 -0.91 35.59 4.14
C GLY A 70 0.34 36.43 4.41
N LYS A 71 0.29 37.28 5.46
CA LYS A 71 1.39 38.13 5.97
C LYS A 71 2.19 37.50 7.10
N ALA A 72 1.81 36.31 7.59
CA ALA A 72 2.51 35.63 8.67
C ALA A 72 3.86 35.05 8.21
N GLU A 73 4.71 34.72 9.19
CA GLU A 73 5.97 34.00 8.97
C GLU A 73 5.71 32.50 8.71
N PRO A 74 6.53 31.82 7.90
CA PRO A 74 6.42 30.38 7.69
C PRO A 74 6.81 29.59 8.95
N LEU A 75 6.33 28.35 9.04
CA LEU A 75 6.47 27.50 10.25
C LEU A 75 7.92 27.33 10.73
N ASP A 76 8.91 27.22 9.83
CA ASP A 76 10.31 27.08 10.22
C ASP A 76 10.82 28.33 10.97
N ARG A 77 10.40 29.52 10.55
CA ARG A 77 10.74 30.80 11.19
C ARG A 77 10.03 30.96 12.52
N VAL A 78 8.76 30.59 12.61
CA VAL A 78 8.03 30.62 13.90
C VAL A 78 8.64 29.65 14.90
N LEU A 79 9.07 28.45 14.48
CA LEU A 79 9.75 27.49 15.37
C LEU A 79 11.18 27.94 15.77
N GLN A 80 11.89 28.66 14.89
CA GLN A 80 13.15 29.32 15.24
C GLN A 80 12.94 30.44 16.27
N GLN A 81 11.93 31.30 16.06
CA GLN A 81 11.56 32.39 16.98
C GLN A 81 11.10 31.84 18.35
N PHE A 82 10.24 30.83 18.36
CA PHE A 82 9.83 30.08 19.56
C PHE A 82 11.06 29.65 20.39
N SER A 83 12.01 28.98 19.74
CA SER A 83 13.21 28.46 20.39
C SER A 83 14.09 29.56 21.00
N GLN A 84 14.18 30.72 20.32
CA GLN A 84 14.92 31.89 20.79
C GLN A 84 14.22 32.60 21.96
N LEU A 85 12.90 32.81 21.86
CA LEU A 85 12.10 33.53 22.86
C LEU A 85 11.98 32.73 24.16
N VAL A 86 11.70 31.41 24.08
CA VAL A 86 11.75 30.51 25.24
C VAL A 86 13.14 30.52 25.90
N SER A 87 14.22 30.52 25.10
CA SER A 87 15.59 30.62 25.61
C SER A 87 15.93 31.99 26.23
N SER A 88 15.13 33.02 25.97
CA SER A 88 15.25 34.35 26.59
C SER A 88 14.52 34.38 27.94
N ASP A 89 13.23 34.01 27.96
CA ASP A 89 12.42 33.95 29.19
C ASP A 89 13.02 32.99 30.22
N LEU A 90 13.59 31.85 29.81
CA LEU A 90 14.26 30.94 30.73
C LEU A 90 15.47 31.58 31.42
N LYS A 91 16.24 32.42 30.72
CA LYS A 91 17.35 33.18 31.33
C LYS A 91 16.84 34.20 32.33
N VAL A 92 15.74 34.91 32.00
CA VAL A 92 15.08 35.87 32.91
C VAL A 92 14.55 35.17 34.17
N LEU A 93 14.03 33.95 34.04
CA LEU A 93 13.57 33.11 35.16
C LEU A 93 14.69 32.34 35.88
N GLY A 94 15.95 32.47 35.47
CA GLY A 94 17.10 31.79 36.10
C GLY A 94 17.13 30.27 35.86
N ARG A 95 16.64 29.79 34.72
CA ARG A 95 16.49 28.37 34.38
C ARG A 95 17.22 27.99 33.08
N SER A 96 17.64 26.74 33.00
CA SER A 96 18.41 26.18 31.88
C SER A 96 17.69 25.08 31.08
N SER A 97 16.60 24.51 31.61
CA SER A 97 15.88 23.40 31.00
C SER A 97 14.36 23.56 31.07
N TYR A 98 13.68 23.00 30.06
CA TYR A 98 12.23 22.99 29.96
C TYR A 98 11.72 21.71 29.28
N THR A 99 10.46 21.39 29.57
CA THR A 99 9.65 20.41 28.85
C THR A 99 8.39 21.12 28.35
N LEU A 100 7.82 20.69 27.21
CA LEU A 100 6.54 21.23 26.75
C LEU A 100 5.39 20.69 27.60
N CYS A 101 4.31 21.46 27.71
CA CYS A 101 3.03 20.99 28.23
C CYS A 101 1.92 21.52 27.31
N SER A 102 1.20 20.62 26.64
CA SER A 102 0.10 20.97 25.74
C SER A 102 -1.24 20.56 26.34
N ASP A 103 -2.33 21.16 25.84
CA ASP A 103 -3.69 20.89 26.33
C ASP A 103 -4.11 19.43 26.11
N GLY A 104 -3.50 18.77 25.13
CA GLY A 104 -3.44 17.32 24.99
C GLY A 104 -2.41 16.93 23.93
N GLN A 105 -2.27 15.64 23.68
CA GLN A 105 -1.31 15.06 22.74
C GLN A 105 -1.56 15.40 21.24
N LEU A 106 -2.65 16.08 20.86
CA LEU A 106 -3.02 16.27 19.45
C LEU A 106 -2.09 17.27 18.72
N LEU A 107 -1.82 18.44 19.30
CA LEU A 107 -0.92 19.46 18.72
C LEU A 107 0.49 18.86 18.49
N ILE A 108 1.02 18.29 19.58
CA ILE A 108 1.87 17.10 19.67
C ILE A 108 1.95 16.24 18.38
N ARG A 109 1.17 15.17 18.39
CA ARG A 109 1.30 13.98 17.55
C ARG A 109 0.65 14.12 16.16
N GLN A 110 -0.41 14.92 16.02
CA GLN A 110 -1.22 15.03 14.78
C GLN A 110 -0.94 16.29 13.95
N VAL A 111 -0.44 17.38 14.55
CA VAL A 111 -0.18 18.63 13.80
C VAL A 111 1.31 18.83 13.54
N LEU A 112 2.10 19.08 14.60
CA LEU A 112 3.49 19.52 14.46
C LEU A 112 4.40 18.49 13.80
N HIS A 113 4.32 17.22 14.22
CA HIS A 113 5.14 16.15 13.64
C HIS A 113 4.77 15.79 12.19
N PRO A 114 3.48 15.67 11.81
CA PRO A 114 3.09 15.48 10.40
C PRO A 114 3.40 16.68 9.51
N GLU A 115 3.11 17.91 9.92
CA GLU A 115 3.31 19.08 9.07
C GLU A 115 4.80 19.34 8.80
N THR A 116 5.64 19.35 9.85
CA THR A 116 7.09 19.48 9.64
C THR A 116 7.65 18.36 8.78
N SER A 117 7.13 17.13 8.91
CA SER A 117 7.53 16.03 8.05
C SER A 117 7.01 16.10 6.61
N LYS A 118 5.90 16.82 6.35
CA LYS A 118 5.41 17.12 4.99
C LYS A 118 6.27 18.23 4.34
N LYS A 119 6.59 19.28 5.10
CA LYS A 119 7.43 20.42 4.70
C LYS A 119 8.95 20.12 4.73
N ASN A 120 9.34 18.91 5.14
CA ASN A 120 10.72 18.43 5.26
C ASN A 120 11.61 19.25 6.22
N PHE A 121 11.00 19.82 7.27
CA PHE A 121 11.72 20.55 8.32
C PHE A 121 12.18 19.63 9.46
N LEU A 122 13.35 19.91 10.02
CA LEU A 122 13.85 19.27 11.24
C LEU A 122 13.26 19.97 12.47
N LEU A 123 12.27 19.32 13.08
CA LEU A 123 11.67 19.75 14.35
C LEU A 123 12.66 19.54 15.52
N SER A 124 12.73 20.51 16.44
CA SER A 124 13.66 20.50 17.58
C SER A 124 13.35 19.41 18.60
N ASP A 125 14.38 18.92 19.30
CA ASP A 125 14.29 17.81 20.27
C ASP A 125 13.28 18.07 21.41
N CYS A 126 13.02 19.34 21.76
CA CYS A 126 12.02 19.69 22.78
C CYS A 126 10.58 19.29 22.39
N PHE A 127 10.26 19.09 21.11
CA PHE A 127 8.96 18.60 20.66
C PHE A 127 8.85 17.06 20.63
N TYR A 128 9.88 16.35 21.11
CA TYR A 128 9.88 14.89 21.27
C TYR A 128 9.59 14.43 22.71
N SER A 129 9.42 15.37 23.64
CA SER A 129 9.08 15.12 25.05
C SER A 129 8.12 16.20 25.57
N PHE A 130 6.91 15.81 25.97
CA PHE A 130 5.86 16.74 26.40
C PHE A 130 4.95 16.15 27.48
N TYR A 131 4.27 16.99 28.26
CA TYR A 131 3.21 16.59 29.18
C TYR A 131 1.83 16.86 28.56
N ASP A 132 0.93 15.89 28.62
CA ASP A 132 -0.49 16.05 28.25
C ASP A 132 -1.26 16.54 29.49
N LEU A 133 -1.76 17.77 29.44
CA LEU A 133 -2.38 18.41 30.62
C LEU A 133 -3.64 17.69 31.09
N ARG A 134 -4.43 17.05 30.20
CA ARG A 134 -5.64 16.30 30.60
C ARG A 134 -5.28 15.02 31.34
N LYS A 135 -4.21 14.33 30.92
CA LYS A 135 -3.69 13.16 31.64
C LYS A 135 -3.20 13.54 33.03
N GLU A 136 -2.37 14.57 33.14
CA GLU A 136 -1.85 15.02 34.44
C GLU A 136 -2.94 15.60 35.36
N PHE A 137 -3.93 16.30 34.80
CA PHE A 137 -5.10 16.77 35.53
C PHE A 137 -5.96 15.61 36.05
N HIS A 138 -6.19 14.57 35.25
CA HIS A 138 -6.91 13.37 35.69
C HIS A 138 -6.13 12.60 36.78
N THR A 139 -4.80 12.59 36.72
CA THR A 139 -3.94 12.06 37.79
C THR A 139 -4.11 12.84 39.11
N CYS A 140 -4.22 14.18 39.07
CA CYS A 140 -4.57 14.98 40.26
C CYS A 140 -6.01 14.75 40.75
N TYR A 141 -6.95 14.62 39.81
CA TYR A 141 -8.38 14.64 40.09
C TYR A 141 -9.08 13.45 39.43
N PRO A 142 -8.94 12.20 39.94
CA PRO A 142 -9.53 11.01 39.32
C PRO A 142 -11.07 11.02 39.26
N SER A 143 -11.72 11.88 40.05
CA SER A 143 -13.18 12.13 40.03
C SER A 143 -13.65 13.07 38.92
N SER A 144 -12.74 13.57 38.08
CA SER A 144 -13.05 14.36 36.88
C SER A 144 -13.61 13.50 35.73
N ALA A 145 -14.07 14.14 34.66
CA ALA A 145 -14.46 13.46 33.42
C ALA A 145 -13.29 12.65 32.83
N ALA A 146 -13.60 11.65 31.99
CA ALA A 146 -12.56 10.85 31.32
C ALA A 146 -11.67 11.72 30.41
N VAL A 147 -10.38 11.41 30.33
CA VAL A 147 -9.35 12.19 29.60
C VAL A 147 -9.75 12.56 28.16
N LYS A 148 -10.46 11.66 27.45
CA LYS A 148 -10.93 11.90 26.07
C LYS A 148 -12.01 12.99 25.98
N ASP A 149 -12.81 13.17 27.02
CA ASP A 149 -13.92 14.13 27.09
C ASP A 149 -13.50 15.45 27.78
N GLN A 150 -12.36 15.48 28.47
CA GLN A 150 -11.82 16.69 29.08
C GLN A 150 -11.39 17.72 28.05
N THR A 151 -11.65 18.99 28.35
CA THR A 151 -11.18 20.19 27.65
C THR A 151 -10.62 21.20 28.66
N ILE A 152 -9.89 22.21 28.18
CA ILE A 152 -9.39 23.32 29.03
C ILE A 152 -10.53 23.96 29.84
N LYS A 153 -11.70 24.14 29.19
CA LYS A 153 -12.89 24.75 29.81
C LYS A 153 -13.48 23.88 30.93
N THR A 154 -13.68 22.59 30.69
CA THR A 154 -14.20 21.68 31.73
C THR A 154 -13.22 21.48 32.90
N MET A 155 -11.90 21.56 32.66
CA MET A 155 -10.90 21.54 33.72
C MET A 155 -10.93 22.82 34.57
N ALA A 156 -11.15 23.98 33.95
CA ALA A 156 -11.34 25.26 34.63
C ALA A 156 -12.63 25.27 35.46
N GLU A 157 -13.75 24.84 34.87
CA GLU A 157 -15.05 24.72 35.54
C GLU A 157 -14.99 23.81 36.77
N TYR A 158 -14.31 22.66 36.69
CA TYR A 158 -14.10 21.74 37.82
C TYR A 158 -13.30 22.38 38.98
N LEU A 159 -12.36 23.28 38.66
CA LEU A 159 -11.56 24.02 39.64
C LEU A 159 -12.22 25.33 40.11
N GLY A 160 -13.38 25.72 39.57
CA GLY A 160 -13.99 27.03 39.83
C GLY A 160 -13.21 28.22 39.27
N LEU A 161 -12.36 27.99 38.25
CA LEU A 161 -11.61 29.04 37.56
C LEU A 161 -12.49 29.72 36.50
N GLY A 162 -12.40 31.05 36.40
CA GLY A 162 -12.99 31.81 35.30
C GLY A 162 -12.30 31.51 33.96
N THR A 163 -13.04 31.69 32.86
CA THR A 163 -12.51 31.58 31.50
C THR A 163 -12.87 32.84 30.71
N ASP A 164 -11.87 33.66 30.41
CA ASP A 164 -12.02 35.00 29.81
C ASP A 164 -12.20 34.94 28.27
N GLU A 165 -12.98 33.96 27.81
CA GLU A 165 -13.18 33.54 26.41
C GLU A 165 -13.71 34.65 25.48
N ALA A 166 -14.33 35.69 26.06
CA ALA A 166 -14.90 36.83 25.34
C ALA A 166 -14.09 38.14 25.45
N GLU A 167 -13.11 38.21 26.36
CA GLU A 167 -12.30 39.43 26.58
C GLU A 167 -10.90 39.32 25.96
N GLU A 168 -10.42 38.11 25.66
CA GLU A 168 -9.05 37.89 25.18
C GLU A 168 -8.96 37.27 23.79
N ASP A 169 -7.88 37.64 23.09
CA ASP A 169 -7.43 37.06 21.82
C ASP A 169 -7.49 35.53 21.80
N PHE A 170 -8.03 34.95 20.73
CA PHE A 170 -8.04 33.50 20.53
C PHE A 170 -6.63 32.90 20.65
N GLY A 171 -6.53 31.85 21.48
CA GLY A 171 -5.30 31.17 21.87
C GLY A 171 -4.63 31.72 23.14
N VAL A 172 -4.92 32.96 23.52
CA VAL A 172 -4.31 33.61 24.70
C VAL A 172 -5.02 33.17 25.98
N TRP A 173 -6.35 33.19 26.02
CA TRP A 173 -7.10 32.71 27.19
C TRP A 173 -6.82 31.24 27.46
N GLN A 174 -6.73 30.40 26.41
CA GLN A 174 -6.40 28.98 26.57
C GLN A 174 -5.07 28.79 27.32
N VAL A 175 -4.01 29.49 26.92
CA VAL A 175 -2.71 29.41 27.61
C VAL A 175 -2.81 29.92 29.05
N LYS A 176 -3.48 31.04 29.32
CA LYS A 176 -3.64 31.56 30.69
C LYS A 176 -4.44 30.60 31.58
N THR A 177 -5.54 30.04 31.08
CA THR A 177 -6.34 29.05 31.81
C THR A 177 -5.53 27.77 32.07
N MET A 178 -4.74 27.29 31.11
CA MET A 178 -3.81 26.16 31.33
C MET A 178 -2.77 26.46 32.41
N VAL A 179 -2.18 27.66 32.40
CA VAL A 179 -1.23 28.11 33.45
C VAL A 179 -1.92 28.15 34.83
N ALA A 180 -3.16 28.64 34.91
CA ALA A 180 -3.93 28.65 36.15
C ALA A 180 -4.24 27.24 36.66
N ILE A 181 -4.66 26.32 35.77
CA ILE A 181 -4.87 24.89 36.09
C ILE A 181 -3.58 24.28 36.65
N ILE A 182 -2.43 24.53 36.02
CA ILE A 182 -1.11 24.04 36.49
C ILE A 182 -0.79 24.60 37.88
N PHE A 183 -1.04 25.89 38.16
CA PHE A 183 -0.83 26.45 39.50
C PHE A 183 -1.78 25.87 40.56
N SER A 184 -3.02 25.50 40.19
CA SER A 184 -3.94 24.77 41.07
C SER A 184 -3.48 23.33 41.34
N MET A 185 -2.94 22.62 40.36
CA MET A 185 -2.34 21.29 40.55
C MET A 185 -1.08 21.33 41.43
N LEU A 186 -0.32 22.44 41.36
CA LEU A 186 0.82 22.73 42.24
C LEU A 186 0.41 23.33 43.61
N SER A 187 -0.89 23.45 43.91
CA SER A 187 -1.37 23.85 45.23
C SER A 187 -1.31 22.70 46.24
N GLU A 188 -1.41 23.03 47.53
CA GLU A 188 -1.29 22.08 48.64
C GLU A 188 -2.34 20.95 48.60
N GLY A 189 -3.42 21.09 47.82
CA GLY A 189 -4.47 20.09 47.64
C GLY A 189 -4.14 18.94 46.67
N CYS A 190 -3.16 19.09 45.77
CA CYS A 190 -2.66 17.97 44.93
C CYS A 190 -1.14 17.78 45.06
N ASN A 191 -0.35 18.85 45.21
CA ASN A 191 1.12 18.80 45.22
C ASN A 191 1.72 18.03 44.03
N HIS A 192 1.15 18.22 42.85
CA HIS A 192 1.54 17.49 41.63
C HIS A 192 3.01 17.68 41.27
N VAL A 193 3.65 16.63 40.76
CA VAL A 193 5.01 16.68 40.22
C VAL A 193 5.01 16.04 38.84
N PHE A 194 5.29 16.85 37.82
CA PHE A 194 5.47 16.41 36.43
C PHE A 194 6.75 15.56 36.32
N THR A 195 6.61 14.24 36.20
CA THR A 195 7.74 13.29 36.22
C THR A 195 7.90 12.43 34.96
N GLU A 196 6.79 12.01 34.32
CA GLU A 196 6.81 11.03 33.23
C GLU A 196 6.23 11.63 31.93
N PRO A 197 7.01 12.40 31.16
CA PRO A 197 6.53 13.04 29.94
C PRO A 197 6.28 12.02 28.83
N GLU A 198 5.22 12.24 28.05
CA GLU A 198 5.01 11.53 26.80
C GLU A 198 6.17 11.76 25.84
N THR A 199 6.62 10.68 25.20
CA THR A 199 7.70 10.73 24.20
C THR A 199 7.20 10.47 22.79
N VAL A 200 7.88 11.07 21.82
CA VAL A 200 7.77 10.74 20.39
C VAL A 200 9.10 10.14 19.94
N LYS A 201 9.08 9.09 19.11
CA LYS A 201 10.31 8.53 18.54
C LYS A 201 10.87 9.43 17.43
N HIS A 202 12.17 9.69 17.47
CA HIS A 202 12.88 10.44 16.42
C HIS A 202 12.80 9.74 15.06
N LYS A 203 13.02 8.41 15.05
CA LYS A 203 12.99 7.53 13.88
C LYS A 203 12.23 6.25 14.20
N TYR A 204 11.77 5.55 13.16
CA TYR A 204 11.27 4.19 13.28
C TYR A 204 12.43 3.19 13.31
N GLU A 205 12.30 2.13 14.09
CA GLU A 205 13.29 1.07 14.23
C GLU A 205 12.85 -0.15 13.42
N THR A 206 13.62 -0.52 12.41
CA THR A 206 13.44 -1.79 11.68
C THR A 206 13.80 -2.98 12.57
N GLY A 207 13.22 -4.15 12.30
CA GLY A 207 13.54 -5.38 13.04
C GLY A 207 12.60 -6.55 12.71
N PRO A 208 12.97 -7.77 13.10
CA PRO A 208 12.09 -8.94 13.07
C PRO A 208 11.02 -8.87 14.18
N CYS A 209 9.88 -9.52 13.96
CA CYS A 209 8.87 -9.81 14.99
C CYS A 209 8.78 -11.33 15.19
N SER A 210 8.79 -11.78 16.45
CA SER A 210 8.74 -13.22 16.76
C SER A 210 7.31 -13.75 16.71
N LYS A 211 7.13 -14.99 16.25
CA LYS A 211 5.84 -15.70 16.41
C LYS A 211 5.45 -15.95 17.88
N SER A 212 6.41 -15.85 18.80
CA SER A 212 6.16 -15.98 20.25
C SER A 212 5.74 -14.67 20.91
N GLU A 213 5.67 -13.56 20.17
CA GLU A 213 5.33 -12.25 20.72
C GLU A 213 3.82 -12.05 20.76
N THR A 214 3.27 -11.70 21.93
CA THR A 214 1.84 -11.39 22.08
C THR A 214 1.55 -9.97 21.57
N VAL A 215 0.97 -9.88 20.38
CA VAL A 215 0.51 -8.61 19.79
C VAL A 215 -0.94 -8.37 20.16
N ASP A 216 -1.21 -7.31 20.93
CA ASP A 216 -2.58 -6.86 21.19
C ASP A 216 -3.23 -6.35 19.90
N SER A 217 -4.46 -6.80 19.63
CA SER A 217 -5.23 -6.38 18.47
C SER A 217 -5.64 -4.90 18.54
N GLU A 218 -5.76 -4.32 19.73
CA GLU A 218 -6.06 -2.88 19.82
C GLU A 218 -4.85 -1.98 19.50
N THR A 219 -3.66 -2.53 19.24
CA THR A 219 -2.45 -1.78 18.80
C THR A 219 -2.23 -1.76 17.28
N VAL A 220 -3.03 -2.47 16.47
CA VAL A 220 -2.76 -2.69 15.04
C VAL A 220 -3.76 -1.97 14.12
N ILE A 221 -3.23 -1.38 13.04
CA ILE A 221 -4.01 -0.93 11.86
C ILE A 221 -3.63 -1.69 10.59
N ARG A 222 -4.51 -1.62 9.59
CA ARG A 222 -4.25 -1.93 8.19
C ARG A 222 -4.33 -0.66 7.36
N ALA A 223 -3.23 -0.31 6.70
CA ALA A 223 -3.16 0.76 5.73
C ALA A 223 -3.34 0.18 4.32
N ARG A 224 -4.18 0.81 3.49
CA ARG A 224 -4.41 0.47 2.08
C ARG A 224 -4.18 1.68 1.18
N GLY A 225 -4.04 1.44 -0.12
CA GLY A 225 -3.85 2.49 -1.13
C GLY A 225 -2.39 2.92 -1.32
N LEU A 226 -1.45 2.35 -0.56
CA LEU A 226 -0.02 2.69 -0.57
C LEU A 226 0.57 2.64 -1.99
N PRO A 227 1.40 3.62 -2.40
CA PRO A 227 2.24 3.51 -3.59
C PRO A 227 3.06 2.21 -3.57
N TRP A 228 3.14 1.49 -4.70
CA TRP A 228 3.82 0.18 -4.75
C TRP A 228 5.32 0.23 -4.41
N GLN A 229 5.95 1.41 -4.51
CA GLN A 229 7.36 1.63 -4.16
C GLN A 229 7.57 1.97 -2.68
N SER A 230 6.54 2.37 -1.91
CA SER A 230 6.68 2.79 -0.52
C SER A 230 7.42 1.77 0.35
N SER A 231 8.34 2.26 1.17
CA SER A 231 9.02 1.50 2.22
C SER A 231 8.27 1.58 3.55
N ASP A 232 8.72 0.80 4.52
CA ASP A 232 8.37 0.96 5.92
C ASP A 232 8.75 2.34 6.46
N GLN A 233 9.88 2.91 6.04
CA GLN A 233 10.26 4.27 6.43
C GLN A 233 9.33 5.35 5.82
N ASP A 234 8.69 5.10 4.68
CA ASP A 234 7.68 6.00 4.12
C ASP A 234 6.33 5.89 4.87
N ILE A 235 5.96 4.69 5.28
CA ILE A 235 4.81 4.44 6.17
C ILE A 235 5.04 5.09 7.54
N ALA A 236 6.24 4.97 8.10
CA ALA A 236 6.63 5.63 9.35
C ALA A 236 6.69 7.17 9.21
N ARG A 237 6.96 7.70 8.01
CA ARG A 237 6.86 9.14 7.72
C ARG A 237 5.39 9.60 7.70
N PHE A 238 4.50 8.82 7.09
CA PHE A 238 3.06 9.08 7.08
C PHE A 238 2.44 9.03 8.50
N PHE A 239 2.89 8.11 9.36
CA PHE A 239 2.49 8.03 10.77
C PHE A 239 3.42 8.80 11.74
N LYS A 240 4.24 9.74 11.25
CA LYS A 240 5.15 10.54 12.08
C LYS A 240 4.37 11.30 13.19
N GLY A 241 4.91 11.31 14.41
CA GLY A 241 4.22 11.76 15.63
C GLY A 241 3.64 10.60 16.47
N LEU A 242 3.42 9.44 15.85
CA LEU A 242 2.99 8.21 16.52
C LEU A 242 4.17 7.23 16.63
N ASN A 243 4.26 6.53 17.76
CA ASN A 243 5.33 5.58 18.05
C ASN A 243 4.94 4.21 17.50
N ILE A 244 5.57 3.82 16.40
CA ILE A 244 5.50 2.45 15.87
C ILE A 244 6.43 1.55 16.72
N ALA A 245 6.02 0.32 16.96
CA ALA A 245 6.85 -0.70 17.62
C ALA A 245 8.11 -1.05 16.78
N LYS A 246 9.19 -1.57 17.38
CA LYS A 246 10.37 -2.05 16.62
C LYS A 246 9.93 -3.20 15.71
N GLY A 247 10.25 -3.11 14.41
CA GLY A 247 9.75 -4.05 13.40
C GLY A 247 8.24 -3.98 13.13
N GLY A 248 7.55 -2.95 13.64
CA GLY A 248 6.09 -2.81 13.63
C GLY A 248 5.44 -2.56 12.27
N VAL A 249 6.18 -2.51 11.15
CA VAL A 249 5.62 -2.33 9.80
C VAL A 249 5.78 -3.60 8.93
N ALA A 250 4.65 -4.18 8.53
CA ALA A 250 4.58 -5.40 7.74
C ALA A 250 3.92 -5.12 6.37
N LEU A 251 4.75 -4.93 5.33
CA LEU A 251 4.29 -4.80 3.94
C LEU A 251 3.62 -6.09 3.46
N CYS A 252 2.42 -5.99 2.90
CA CYS A 252 1.67 -7.17 2.45
C CYS A 252 2.04 -7.58 1.01
N LEU A 253 2.30 -8.88 0.80
CA LEU A 253 2.55 -9.47 -0.52
C LEU A 253 1.34 -10.25 -1.04
N ASN A 254 1.04 -10.11 -2.33
CA ASN A 254 0.07 -10.96 -3.02
C ASN A 254 0.60 -12.40 -3.26
N SER A 255 -0.21 -13.26 -3.87
CA SER A 255 0.17 -14.64 -4.21
C SER A 255 1.46 -14.73 -5.03
N GLN A 256 1.63 -13.82 -6.01
CA GLN A 256 2.82 -13.68 -6.87
C GLN A 256 4.04 -13.04 -6.17
N GLY A 257 3.95 -12.80 -4.85
CA GLY A 257 5.02 -12.20 -4.06
C GLY A 257 5.33 -10.75 -4.45
N ARG A 258 4.43 -10.04 -5.14
CA ARG A 258 4.50 -8.60 -5.38
C ARG A 258 3.75 -7.86 -4.28
N ARG A 259 4.22 -6.67 -3.90
CA ARG A 259 3.52 -5.79 -2.96
C ARG A 259 2.12 -5.47 -3.49
N ASN A 260 1.09 -5.55 -2.65
CA ASN A 260 -0.30 -5.34 -3.06
C ASN A 260 -0.80 -3.89 -2.87
N GLY A 261 -0.03 -3.03 -2.19
CA GLY A 261 -0.47 -1.68 -1.81
C GLY A 261 -1.13 -1.61 -0.42
N GLU A 262 -0.98 -2.66 0.38
CA GLU A 262 -1.38 -2.71 1.80
C GLU A 262 -0.17 -2.93 2.72
N ALA A 263 -0.32 -2.52 3.97
CA ALA A 263 0.58 -2.89 5.07
C ALA A 263 -0.22 -3.02 6.38
N LEU A 264 0.28 -3.83 7.30
CA LEU A 264 -0.15 -3.80 8.70
C LEU A 264 0.88 -3.00 9.52
N VAL A 265 0.40 -2.16 10.43
CA VAL A 265 1.24 -1.33 11.30
C VAL A 265 0.82 -1.51 12.74
N ARG A 266 1.78 -1.85 13.59
CA ARG A 266 1.63 -2.01 15.04
C ARG A 266 2.26 -0.82 15.77
N PHE A 267 1.44 -0.09 16.51
CA PHE A 267 1.89 0.97 17.40
C PHE A 267 2.37 0.40 18.74
N VAL A 268 2.99 1.25 19.58
CA VAL A 268 3.31 0.87 20.96
C VAL A 268 2.03 0.68 21.77
N ASP A 269 1.05 1.57 21.59
CA ASP A 269 -0.17 1.66 22.43
C ASP A 269 -1.45 1.77 21.59
N SER A 270 -2.59 1.35 22.16
CA SER A 270 -3.90 1.39 21.51
C SER A 270 -4.46 2.82 21.31
N GLU A 271 -4.07 3.76 22.16
CA GLU A 271 -4.36 5.19 21.99
C GLU A 271 -3.70 5.75 20.71
N GLN A 272 -2.47 5.32 20.42
CA GLN A 272 -1.75 5.74 19.22
C GLN A 272 -2.28 5.03 17.96
N ARG A 273 -2.81 3.81 18.12
CA ARG A 273 -3.63 3.14 17.09
C ARG A 273 -4.90 3.95 16.80
N ASP A 274 -5.62 4.44 17.81
CA ASP A 274 -6.78 5.32 17.62
C ASP A 274 -6.40 6.59 16.84
N LEU A 275 -5.31 7.28 17.23
CA LEU A 275 -4.80 8.45 16.49
C LEU A 275 -4.39 8.14 15.04
N ALA A 276 -3.96 6.91 14.75
CA ALA A 276 -3.66 6.49 13.39
C ALA A 276 -4.93 6.34 12.52
N LEU A 277 -6.08 5.98 13.11
CA LEU A 277 -7.37 5.88 12.40
C LEU A 277 -7.87 7.26 11.95
N GLU A 278 -7.60 8.32 12.72
CA GLU A 278 -7.89 9.71 12.34
C GLU A 278 -7.05 10.21 11.14
N ARG A 279 -6.11 9.40 10.64
CA ARG A 279 -5.39 9.63 9.37
C ARG A 279 -6.01 8.91 8.16
N HIS A 280 -7.23 8.39 8.30
CA HIS A 280 -7.97 7.80 7.20
C HIS A 280 -8.23 8.81 6.08
N LYS A 281 -7.85 8.45 4.84
CA LYS A 281 -7.82 9.29 3.62
C LYS A 281 -6.75 10.39 3.59
N HIS A 282 -5.80 10.42 4.54
CA HIS A 282 -4.65 11.33 4.43
C HIS A 282 -3.74 10.94 3.25
N HIS A 283 -2.96 11.88 2.71
CA HIS A 283 -2.22 11.69 1.46
C HIS A 283 -0.76 11.26 1.66
N MET A 284 -0.35 10.23 0.91
CA MET A 284 1.05 9.80 0.73
C MET A 284 1.44 10.05 -0.74
N GLY A 285 1.81 11.29 -1.05
CA GLY A 285 1.98 11.74 -2.43
C GLY A 285 0.64 11.81 -3.17
N SER A 286 0.58 11.34 -4.41
CA SER A 286 -0.65 11.34 -5.24
C SER A 286 -1.68 10.26 -4.87
N ARG A 287 -1.67 9.79 -3.62
CA ARG A 287 -2.47 8.64 -3.15
C ARG A 287 -3.02 8.91 -1.75
N TYR A 288 -4.33 8.93 -1.60
CA TYR A 288 -4.94 8.84 -0.27
C TYR A 288 -4.71 7.43 0.30
N ILE A 289 -4.53 7.34 1.62
CA ILE A 289 -4.31 6.10 2.35
C ILE A 289 -5.55 5.78 3.19
N GLU A 290 -6.15 4.62 2.98
CA GLU A 290 -7.26 4.16 3.81
C GLU A 290 -6.67 3.47 5.06
N VAL A 291 -7.03 3.95 6.25
CA VAL A 291 -6.61 3.32 7.52
C VAL A 291 -7.82 2.62 8.14
N TYR A 292 -7.64 1.39 8.60
CA TYR A 292 -8.65 0.55 9.26
C TYR A 292 -8.07 -0.16 10.49
N LYS A 293 -8.90 -0.56 11.45
CA LYS A 293 -8.49 -1.49 12.53
C LYS A 293 -8.12 -2.85 11.92
N ALA A 294 -7.16 -3.54 12.54
CA ALA A 294 -6.79 -4.92 12.19
C ALA A 294 -6.36 -5.69 13.44
N THR A 295 -6.23 -7.02 13.34
CA THR A 295 -5.91 -7.87 14.50
C THR A 295 -4.41 -8.11 14.69
N GLY A 296 -4.00 -8.38 15.93
CA GLY A 296 -2.65 -8.86 16.25
C GLY A 296 -2.33 -10.20 15.59
N GLU A 297 -3.36 -11.05 15.40
CA GLU A 297 -3.22 -12.26 14.59
C GLU A 297 -2.92 -11.98 13.12
N GLU A 298 -3.60 -11.02 12.47
CA GLU A 298 -3.28 -10.62 11.10
C GLU A 298 -1.82 -10.13 11.01
N PHE A 299 -1.38 -9.34 11.99
CA PHE A 299 0.02 -8.89 12.04
C PHE A 299 0.97 -10.09 12.15
N LEU A 300 0.76 -11.01 13.08
CA LEU A 300 1.61 -12.19 13.27
C LEU A 300 1.56 -13.18 12.10
N LYS A 301 0.45 -13.27 11.36
CA LYS A 301 0.34 -14.08 10.12
C LYS A 301 1.22 -13.55 8.98
N ILE A 302 1.59 -12.26 9.01
CA ILE A 302 2.39 -11.59 7.97
C ILE A 302 3.83 -11.31 8.44
N ALA A 303 4.00 -10.86 9.69
CA ALA A 303 5.29 -10.47 10.27
C ALA A 303 5.97 -11.57 11.10
N GLY A 304 5.20 -12.50 11.67
CA GLY A 304 5.70 -13.50 12.61
C GLY A 304 6.67 -14.48 11.94
N GLY A 305 7.95 -14.38 12.30
CA GLY A 305 9.03 -15.20 11.74
C GLY A 305 9.83 -15.95 12.80
N THR A 306 10.21 -17.20 12.49
CA THR A 306 11.06 -18.06 13.35
C THR A 306 11.89 -19.05 12.53
N SER A 307 12.16 -18.77 11.25
CA SER A 307 13.07 -19.62 10.46
C SER A 307 14.51 -19.32 10.90
N ASN A 308 15.26 -20.31 11.38
CA ASN A 308 16.61 -20.09 11.93
C ASN A 308 17.56 -19.37 10.97
N GLU A 309 17.48 -19.67 9.66
CA GLU A 309 18.21 -18.97 8.59
C GLU A 309 17.84 -17.47 8.52
N VAL A 310 16.56 -17.14 8.66
CA VAL A 310 16.07 -15.74 8.70
C VAL A 310 16.47 -15.06 10.01
N ALA A 311 16.44 -15.77 11.14
CA ALA A 311 16.90 -15.25 12.42
C ALA A 311 18.41 -14.96 12.40
N GLN A 312 19.22 -15.82 11.77
CA GLN A 312 20.66 -15.60 11.58
C GLN A 312 20.93 -14.44 10.60
N PHE A 313 20.21 -14.37 9.49
CA PHE A 313 20.30 -13.26 8.53
C PHE A 313 19.97 -11.91 9.18
N LEU A 314 18.87 -11.84 9.93
CA LEU A 314 18.38 -10.64 10.64
C LEU A 314 18.98 -10.43 12.04
N SER A 315 19.99 -11.21 12.44
CA SER A 315 20.64 -11.11 13.77
C SER A 315 21.49 -9.85 13.95
N LYS A 316 21.88 -9.21 12.85
CA LYS A 316 22.74 -8.02 12.80
C LYS A 316 21.85 -6.76 12.88
N GLU A 317 22.05 -5.93 13.89
CA GLU A 317 21.23 -4.73 14.09
C GLU A 317 21.51 -3.59 13.08
N ASN A 318 20.57 -2.64 12.99
CA ASN A 318 20.66 -1.40 12.21
C ASN A 318 20.88 -1.58 10.69
N GLN A 319 20.41 -2.69 10.12
CA GLN A 319 20.56 -2.99 8.70
C GLN A 319 19.38 -2.53 7.84
N VAL A 320 19.68 -2.19 6.59
CA VAL A 320 18.69 -1.90 5.54
C VAL A 320 18.64 -3.07 4.56
N ILE A 321 17.44 -3.61 4.35
CA ILE A 321 17.21 -4.79 3.51
C ILE A 321 16.76 -4.36 2.12
N ILE A 322 17.40 -4.90 1.08
CA ILE A 322 16.94 -4.79 -0.31
C ILE A 322 16.62 -6.17 -0.85
N ARG A 323 15.47 -6.29 -1.51
CA ARG A 323 15.08 -7.45 -2.30
C ARG A 323 15.47 -7.25 -3.76
N MET A 324 16.26 -8.18 -4.27
CA MET A 324 16.56 -8.33 -5.68
C MET A 324 15.56 -9.31 -6.29
N ARG A 325 15.04 -9.00 -7.48
CA ARG A 325 14.18 -9.89 -8.26
C ARG A 325 14.67 -9.93 -9.70
N GLY A 326 14.49 -11.07 -10.37
CA GLY A 326 14.96 -11.27 -11.74
C GLY A 326 16.41 -11.77 -11.86
N LEU A 327 17.04 -12.19 -10.76
CA LEU A 327 18.39 -12.79 -10.80
C LEU A 327 18.40 -14.01 -11.73
N PRO A 328 19.36 -14.16 -12.67
CA PRO A 328 19.51 -15.37 -13.48
C PRO A 328 19.62 -16.63 -12.61
N PHE A 329 19.06 -17.76 -13.07
CA PHE A 329 19.12 -19.02 -12.32
C PHE A 329 20.52 -19.62 -12.18
N THR A 330 21.51 -19.05 -12.89
CA THR A 330 22.94 -19.39 -12.78
C THR A 330 23.74 -18.37 -11.96
N ALA A 331 23.10 -17.32 -11.43
CA ALA A 331 23.80 -16.24 -10.72
C ALA A 331 24.31 -16.72 -9.35
N THR A 332 25.57 -16.42 -9.10
CA THR A 332 26.31 -16.71 -7.86
C THR A 332 26.23 -15.56 -6.86
N GLN A 333 26.75 -15.75 -5.64
CA GLN A 333 26.93 -14.65 -4.70
C GLN A 333 27.94 -13.62 -5.24
N GLU A 334 28.97 -14.09 -5.92
CA GLU A 334 30.02 -13.30 -6.58
C GLU A 334 29.44 -12.40 -7.68
N ASP A 335 28.54 -12.91 -8.53
CA ASP A 335 27.85 -12.11 -9.56
C ASP A 335 27.02 -10.98 -8.93
N VAL A 336 26.35 -11.26 -7.81
CA VAL A 336 25.55 -10.26 -7.07
C VAL A 336 26.44 -9.22 -6.39
N LEU A 337 27.58 -9.61 -5.81
CA LEU A 337 28.55 -8.66 -5.25
C LEU A 337 29.21 -7.81 -6.34
N GLY A 338 29.49 -8.39 -7.51
CA GLY A 338 30.03 -7.68 -8.67
C GLY A 338 29.04 -6.67 -9.27
N PHE A 339 27.77 -7.05 -9.39
CA PHE A 339 26.66 -6.14 -9.74
C PHE A 339 26.49 -5.04 -8.68
N LEU A 340 26.57 -5.40 -7.40
CA LEU A 340 26.68 -4.53 -6.23
C LEU A 340 27.71 -3.41 -6.47
N GLY A 341 28.94 -3.82 -6.75
CA GLY A 341 30.12 -2.96 -6.90
C GLY A 341 30.65 -2.44 -5.56
N PRO A 342 31.86 -1.84 -5.55
CA PRO A 342 32.52 -1.37 -4.33
C PRO A 342 31.78 -0.19 -3.65
N GLU A 343 30.92 0.52 -4.39
CA GLU A 343 30.09 1.63 -3.90
C GLU A 343 28.92 1.18 -3.00
N CYS A 344 28.62 -0.13 -2.99
CA CYS A 344 27.49 -0.73 -2.29
C CYS A 344 27.95 -1.97 -1.49
N PRO A 345 28.82 -1.83 -0.48
CA PRO A 345 29.36 -2.96 0.28
C PRO A 345 28.26 -3.67 1.10
N VAL A 346 28.12 -4.98 0.86
CA VAL A 346 27.16 -5.86 1.52
C VAL A 346 27.69 -6.32 2.90
N THR A 347 26.82 -6.42 3.90
CA THR A 347 27.21 -6.57 5.31
C THR A 347 27.74 -7.97 5.66
N GLY A 348 29.06 -8.12 5.62
CA GLY A 348 29.75 -9.41 5.70
C GLY A 348 29.86 -10.11 4.34
N GLY A 349 29.71 -9.37 3.23
CA GLY A 349 29.80 -9.88 1.88
C GLY A 349 28.76 -10.98 1.62
N LYS A 350 29.24 -12.22 1.46
CA LYS A 350 28.41 -13.42 1.26
C LYS A 350 27.40 -13.65 2.40
N GLU A 351 27.79 -13.37 3.64
CA GLU A 351 26.94 -13.48 4.84
C GLU A 351 25.83 -12.40 4.93
N GLY A 352 25.78 -11.49 3.94
CA GLY A 352 24.70 -10.52 3.76
C GLY A 352 23.80 -10.81 2.57
N LEU A 353 23.92 -11.99 1.92
CA LEU A 353 23.17 -12.40 0.74
C LEU A 353 22.34 -13.67 0.98
N LEU A 354 21.01 -13.52 1.08
CA LEU A 354 20.07 -14.63 1.25
C LEU A 354 19.31 -14.92 -0.06
N PHE A 355 19.76 -15.97 -0.76
CA PHE A 355 19.14 -16.43 -2.01
C PHE A 355 17.88 -17.25 -1.72
N VAL A 356 16.73 -16.83 -2.26
CA VAL A 356 15.47 -17.55 -2.07
C VAL A 356 15.44 -18.76 -2.98
N LYS A 357 15.37 -19.95 -2.38
CA LYS A 357 15.34 -21.25 -3.07
C LYS A 357 14.02 -21.99 -2.80
N TYR A 358 13.65 -22.87 -3.72
CA TYR A 358 12.63 -23.89 -3.51
C TYR A 358 13.17 -25.03 -2.62
N PRO A 359 12.31 -25.93 -2.09
CA PRO A 359 12.74 -27.03 -1.20
C PRO A 359 13.58 -28.11 -1.91
N ASP A 360 13.57 -28.14 -3.25
CA ASP A 360 14.48 -28.96 -4.07
C ASP A 360 15.85 -28.28 -4.31
N GLY A 361 16.13 -27.16 -3.62
CA GLY A 361 17.35 -26.37 -3.74
C GLY A 361 17.40 -25.42 -4.95
N ARG A 362 16.39 -25.45 -5.83
CA ARG A 362 16.37 -24.67 -7.08
C ARG A 362 16.24 -23.17 -6.80
N PRO A 363 17.01 -22.29 -7.47
CA PRO A 363 16.91 -20.84 -7.27
C PRO A 363 15.59 -20.30 -7.83
N THR A 364 14.91 -19.43 -7.07
CA THR A 364 13.67 -18.76 -7.51
C THR A 364 13.93 -17.56 -8.44
N GLY A 365 15.11 -16.94 -8.33
CA GLY A 365 15.43 -15.66 -8.96
C GLY A 365 15.09 -14.42 -8.11
N ASP A 366 14.57 -14.61 -6.89
CA ASP A 366 14.51 -13.60 -5.83
C ASP A 366 15.69 -13.82 -4.83
N ALA A 367 16.23 -12.73 -4.27
CA ALA A 367 17.19 -12.76 -3.15
C ALA A 367 17.06 -11.50 -2.27
N PHE A 368 17.65 -11.53 -1.08
CA PHE A 368 17.73 -10.39 -0.17
C PHE A 368 19.18 -10.03 0.15
N VAL A 369 19.44 -8.72 0.31
CA VAL A 369 20.75 -8.11 0.54
C VAL A 369 20.70 -7.21 1.77
N LEU A 370 21.72 -7.29 2.62
CA LEU A 370 21.83 -6.50 3.84
C LEU A 370 22.90 -5.42 3.72
N PHE A 371 22.52 -4.15 3.87
CA PHE A 371 23.43 -3.01 3.93
C PHE A 371 23.57 -2.49 5.36
N SER A 372 24.79 -2.10 5.73
CA SER A 372 25.15 -1.60 7.06
C SER A 372 24.77 -0.14 7.29
N CYS A 373 24.36 0.57 6.24
CA CYS A 373 23.81 1.92 6.33
C CYS A 373 22.80 2.19 5.21
N GLU A 374 22.03 3.27 5.42
CA GLU A 374 21.03 3.81 4.50
C GLU A 374 21.63 4.22 3.14
N GLU A 375 22.85 4.76 3.14
CA GLU A 375 23.51 5.30 1.93
C GLU A 375 23.86 4.20 0.92
N TYR A 376 24.46 3.09 1.36
CA TYR A 376 24.80 1.97 0.48
C TYR A 376 23.54 1.29 -0.10
N ALA A 377 22.46 1.21 0.69
CA ALA A 377 21.16 0.77 0.19
C ALA A 377 20.59 1.77 -0.85
N GLN A 378 20.70 3.07 -0.61
CA GLN A 378 20.22 4.09 -1.53
C GLN A 378 21.05 4.17 -2.83
N ASN A 379 22.35 3.88 -2.76
CA ASN A 379 23.21 3.70 -3.94
C ASN A 379 22.83 2.43 -4.72
N ALA A 380 22.60 1.30 -4.03
CA ALA A 380 22.14 0.06 -4.66
C ALA A 380 20.81 0.26 -5.39
N LEU A 381 19.85 0.99 -4.81
CA LEU A 381 18.56 1.29 -5.46
C LEU A 381 18.68 2.08 -6.76
N LYS A 382 19.76 2.84 -6.99
CA LYS A 382 20.02 3.52 -8.27
C LYS A 382 20.19 2.52 -9.43
N LYS A 383 20.68 1.31 -9.13
CA LYS A 383 20.87 0.20 -10.09
C LYS A 383 19.59 -0.57 -10.44
N HIS A 384 18.42 -0.06 -10.05
CA HIS A 384 17.14 -0.69 -10.37
C HIS A 384 16.93 -0.74 -11.90
N LYS A 385 16.72 -1.96 -12.43
CA LYS A 385 16.65 -2.34 -13.86
C LYS A 385 17.99 -2.37 -14.62
N GLU A 386 19.13 -2.25 -13.95
CA GLU A 386 20.41 -2.63 -14.56
C GLU A 386 20.46 -4.13 -14.89
N ILE A 387 21.34 -4.51 -15.83
CA ILE A 387 21.40 -5.87 -16.39
C ILE A 387 22.46 -6.70 -15.68
N LEU A 388 22.07 -7.86 -15.16
CA LEU A 388 22.98 -8.90 -14.68
C LEU A 388 22.91 -10.09 -15.65
N GLY A 389 23.99 -10.30 -16.41
CA GLY A 389 24.12 -11.33 -17.43
C GLY A 389 23.17 -11.13 -18.61
N LYS A 390 21.95 -11.68 -18.52
CA LYS A 390 20.90 -11.60 -19.57
C LYS A 390 19.53 -11.16 -19.04
N ARG A 391 19.42 -10.71 -17.77
CA ARG A 391 18.16 -10.23 -17.18
C ARG A 391 18.38 -8.86 -16.55
N TYR A 392 17.39 -7.97 -16.66
CA TYR A 392 17.33 -6.78 -15.82
C TYR A 392 16.96 -7.20 -14.39
N ILE A 393 17.52 -6.51 -13.39
CA ILE A 393 17.30 -6.79 -11.98
C ILE A 393 16.38 -5.72 -11.38
N GLU A 394 15.24 -6.12 -10.84
CA GLU A 394 14.37 -5.23 -10.08
C GLU A 394 14.84 -5.17 -8.62
N LEU A 395 15.14 -3.97 -8.13
CA LEU A 395 15.57 -3.73 -6.75
C LEU A 395 14.47 -3.00 -5.98
N PHE A 396 14.13 -3.49 -4.79
CA PHE A 396 13.13 -2.88 -3.91
C PHE A 396 13.66 -2.86 -2.47
N ARG A 397 13.30 -1.86 -1.66
CA ARG A 397 13.44 -1.99 -0.20
C ARG A 397 12.56 -3.11 0.33
N SER A 398 12.94 -3.73 1.43
CA SER A 398 12.14 -4.75 2.09
C SER A 398 12.22 -4.64 3.61
N THR A 399 11.24 -5.25 4.27
CA THR A 399 11.21 -5.38 5.73
C THR A 399 11.54 -6.82 6.14
N ALA A 400 11.83 -7.05 7.41
CA ALA A 400 11.98 -8.39 7.98
C ALA A 400 10.74 -9.27 7.70
N ALA A 401 9.54 -8.69 7.79
CA ALA A 401 8.28 -9.35 7.44
C ALA A 401 8.22 -9.74 5.95
N GLU A 402 8.79 -8.95 5.04
CA GLU A 402 8.84 -9.32 3.61
C GLU A 402 9.81 -10.49 3.36
N VAL A 403 10.97 -10.52 4.04
CA VAL A 403 11.92 -11.65 4.00
C VAL A 403 11.21 -12.95 4.41
N GLN A 404 10.54 -12.93 5.58
CA GLN A 404 9.83 -14.10 6.09
C GLN A 404 8.64 -14.51 5.20
N GLN A 405 7.83 -13.57 4.68
CA GLN A 405 6.74 -13.89 3.75
C GLN A 405 7.21 -14.55 2.45
N VAL A 406 8.34 -14.10 1.91
CA VAL A 406 8.89 -14.66 0.67
C VAL A 406 9.42 -16.08 0.92
N LEU A 407 10.19 -16.29 1.99
CA LEU A 407 10.72 -17.61 2.33
C LEU A 407 9.60 -18.57 2.75
N ASN A 408 8.60 -18.15 3.53
CA ASN A 408 7.43 -18.98 3.84
C ASN A 408 6.73 -19.47 2.55
N ARG A 409 6.50 -18.59 1.57
CA ARG A 409 5.84 -18.95 0.29
C ARG A 409 6.58 -20.06 -0.47
N TYR A 410 7.92 -20.06 -0.44
CA TYR A 410 8.72 -21.03 -1.19
C TYR A 410 9.12 -22.27 -0.37
N MET A 411 9.18 -22.17 0.96
CA MET A 411 9.37 -23.31 1.87
C MET A 411 8.08 -24.13 2.05
N SER A 412 6.90 -23.49 1.96
CA SER A 412 5.62 -24.18 1.89
C SER A 412 5.48 -24.92 0.56
N THR A 413 5.69 -26.23 0.58
CA THR A 413 5.21 -27.11 -0.49
C THR A 413 3.70 -27.00 -0.62
N PRO A 414 3.13 -27.07 -1.84
CA PRO A 414 1.71 -27.36 -2.01
C PRO A 414 1.46 -28.80 -1.59
N LEU A 415 1.11 -29.02 -0.31
CA LEU A 415 0.75 -30.33 0.25
C LEU A 415 -0.64 -30.79 -0.24
N ILE A 416 -0.77 -30.96 -1.56
CA ILE A 416 -1.90 -31.65 -2.19
C ILE A 416 -1.36 -32.62 -3.25
N PRO A 417 -0.91 -33.83 -2.85
CA PRO A 417 -1.40 -35.03 -3.51
C PRO A 417 -2.93 -35.05 -3.36
N THR A 418 -3.67 -35.36 -4.41
CA THR A 418 -5.14 -35.38 -4.39
C THR A 418 -5.65 -36.51 -3.47
N LEU A 419 -6.05 -36.15 -2.25
CA LEU A 419 -6.77 -37.01 -1.31
C LEU A 419 -8.24 -36.57 -1.21
N PRO A 420 -9.22 -37.49 -1.14
CA PRO A 420 -10.64 -37.12 -1.16
C PRO A 420 -11.06 -36.36 0.09
N THR A 421 -11.90 -35.33 -0.08
CA THR A 421 -12.59 -34.68 1.04
C THR A 421 -13.66 -35.61 1.63
N PRO A 422 -13.89 -35.58 2.96
CA PRO A 422 -14.93 -36.38 3.60
C PRO A 422 -16.33 -35.90 3.18
N ILE A 423 -17.26 -36.84 3.06
CA ILE A 423 -18.63 -36.58 2.61
C ILE A 423 -19.41 -35.88 3.72
N ILE A 424 -19.80 -34.62 3.48
CA ILE A 424 -20.84 -33.92 4.26
C ILE A 424 -22.10 -33.84 3.38
N PRO A 425 -23.25 -34.40 3.80
CA PRO A 425 -24.45 -34.41 2.98
C PRO A 425 -25.14 -33.03 3.00
N VAL A 426 -25.05 -32.30 1.89
CA VAL A 426 -25.81 -31.06 1.66
C VAL A 426 -26.85 -31.30 0.57
N ILE A 427 -28.08 -30.83 0.83
CA ILE A 427 -29.26 -31.06 -0.01
C ILE A 427 -29.12 -30.30 -1.34
N PRO A 428 -29.37 -30.93 -2.51
CA PRO A 428 -29.15 -30.29 -3.81
C PRO A 428 -30.27 -29.31 -4.21
N PRO A 429 -29.93 -28.10 -4.71
CA PRO A 429 -30.87 -27.29 -5.48
C PRO A 429 -31.10 -27.88 -6.89
N PRO A 430 -32.22 -27.61 -7.56
CA PRO A 430 -32.79 -28.50 -8.59
C PRO A 430 -32.26 -28.30 -10.02
N TYR A 431 -30.94 -28.15 -10.22
CA TYR A 431 -30.34 -28.06 -11.57
C TYR A 431 -29.06 -28.90 -11.69
N THR A 432 -29.19 -30.11 -12.24
CA THR A 432 -28.10 -31.07 -12.43
C THR A 432 -27.30 -30.80 -13.71
N ILE A 433 -26.22 -30.01 -13.60
CA ILE A 433 -25.13 -30.03 -14.59
C ILE A 433 -24.15 -31.13 -14.17
N ALA A 434 -23.89 -32.08 -15.07
CA ALA A 434 -23.12 -33.28 -14.76
C ALA A 434 -21.64 -32.99 -14.47
N THR A 435 -21.18 -33.33 -13.26
CA THR A 435 -19.78 -33.33 -12.88
C THR A 435 -19.09 -34.60 -13.36
N GLY A 436 -18.05 -34.47 -14.18
CA GLY A 436 -17.19 -35.57 -14.57
C GLY A 436 -16.25 -35.21 -15.72
N SER A 437 -15.13 -35.93 -15.77
CA SER A 437 -14.08 -35.79 -16.81
C SER A 437 -14.51 -36.25 -18.22
N ILE A 438 -15.82 -36.40 -18.45
CA ILE A 438 -16.41 -36.79 -19.73
C ILE A 438 -16.29 -35.61 -20.68
N ARG A 439 -15.77 -35.85 -21.89
CA ARG A 439 -15.61 -34.82 -22.92
C ARG A 439 -16.86 -34.71 -23.81
N ASP A 440 -18.00 -34.44 -23.18
CA ASP A 440 -19.31 -34.27 -23.82
C ASP A 440 -19.60 -32.82 -24.25
N CYS A 441 -18.64 -31.91 -24.09
CA CYS A 441 -18.74 -30.53 -24.55
C CYS A 441 -17.91 -30.28 -25.82
N VAL A 442 -18.30 -29.26 -26.58
CA VAL A 442 -17.61 -28.76 -27.77
C VAL A 442 -17.39 -27.26 -27.61
N ARG A 443 -16.16 -26.79 -27.79
CA ARG A 443 -15.82 -25.36 -27.87
C ARG A 443 -15.74 -24.95 -29.34
N LEU A 444 -16.52 -23.94 -29.71
CA LEU A 444 -16.37 -23.17 -30.95
C LEU A 444 -15.47 -21.96 -30.68
N ARG A 445 -14.57 -21.66 -31.62
CA ARG A 445 -13.66 -20.51 -31.58
C ARG A 445 -13.58 -19.84 -32.94
N GLY A 446 -13.53 -18.51 -32.96
CA GLY A 446 -13.42 -17.73 -34.19
C GLY A 446 -14.75 -17.43 -34.87
N LEU A 447 -15.88 -17.57 -34.16
CA LEU A 447 -17.20 -17.17 -34.64
C LEU A 447 -17.21 -15.69 -35.07
N PRO A 448 -17.97 -15.31 -36.11
CA PRO A 448 -18.26 -13.90 -36.40
C PRO A 448 -18.87 -13.19 -35.18
N TYR A 449 -18.52 -11.93 -34.94
CA TYR A 449 -19.08 -11.16 -33.82
C TYR A 449 -20.58 -10.82 -33.99
N THR A 450 -21.14 -11.14 -35.16
CA THR A 450 -22.56 -11.04 -35.53
C THR A 450 -23.27 -12.41 -35.52
N ALA A 451 -22.62 -13.48 -35.07
CA ALA A 451 -23.21 -14.82 -35.03
C ALA A 451 -24.14 -15.00 -33.82
N GLY A 452 -25.39 -15.37 -34.09
CA GLY A 452 -26.40 -15.72 -33.09
C GLY A 452 -26.41 -17.21 -32.74
N ILE A 453 -27.37 -17.61 -31.90
CA ILE A 453 -27.59 -19.03 -31.56
C ILE A 453 -28.08 -19.81 -32.80
N ASP A 454 -28.95 -19.20 -33.62
CA ASP A 454 -29.50 -19.83 -34.81
C ASP A 454 -28.42 -20.15 -35.87
N ASP A 455 -27.45 -19.25 -36.05
CA ASP A 455 -26.28 -19.46 -36.92
C ASP A 455 -25.45 -20.68 -36.47
N ILE A 456 -25.34 -20.89 -35.16
CA ILE A 456 -24.60 -22.01 -34.57
C ILE A 456 -25.36 -23.33 -34.78
N LEU A 457 -26.69 -23.31 -34.68
CA LEU A 457 -27.54 -24.46 -34.98
C LEU A 457 -27.48 -24.83 -36.46
N GLU A 458 -27.58 -23.87 -37.38
CA GLU A 458 -27.40 -24.09 -38.82
C GLU A 458 -26.00 -24.65 -39.14
N PHE A 459 -24.96 -24.08 -38.52
CA PHE A 459 -23.58 -24.54 -38.67
C PHE A 459 -23.38 -25.99 -38.23
N MET A 460 -24.08 -26.45 -37.18
CA MET A 460 -24.04 -27.84 -36.70
C MET A 460 -24.92 -28.81 -37.51
N GLY A 461 -25.99 -28.34 -38.16
CA GLY A 461 -26.88 -29.13 -39.01
C GLY A 461 -27.43 -30.37 -38.29
N ASP A 462 -27.20 -31.56 -38.85
CA ASP A 462 -27.67 -32.86 -38.33
C ASP A 462 -27.34 -33.10 -36.84
N ALA A 463 -26.27 -32.48 -36.32
CA ALA A 463 -25.84 -32.66 -34.93
C ALA A 463 -26.66 -31.86 -33.90
N THR A 464 -27.56 -30.98 -34.34
CA THR A 464 -28.44 -30.19 -33.45
C THR A 464 -29.32 -31.08 -32.56
N GLY A 465 -29.80 -32.21 -33.09
CA GLY A 465 -30.58 -33.20 -32.32
C GLY A 465 -29.81 -33.83 -31.15
N ASP A 466 -28.48 -33.77 -31.14
CA ASP A 466 -27.62 -34.32 -30.09
C ASP A 466 -27.22 -33.29 -29.01
N ILE A 467 -27.63 -32.03 -29.12
CA ILE A 467 -27.37 -30.98 -28.12
C ILE A 467 -28.37 -31.15 -26.95
N LYS A 468 -27.95 -30.86 -25.71
CA LYS A 468 -28.85 -30.80 -24.54
C LYS A 468 -29.74 -29.54 -24.58
N PRO A 469 -30.97 -29.56 -24.05
CA PRO A 469 -31.82 -28.36 -23.97
C PRO A 469 -31.09 -27.21 -23.23
N HIS A 470 -31.10 -26.02 -23.81
CA HIS A 470 -30.33 -24.84 -23.36
C HIS A 470 -28.79 -25.00 -23.31
N GLY A 471 -28.24 -26.08 -23.87
CA GLY A 471 -26.81 -26.41 -23.81
C GLY A 471 -25.89 -25.59 -24.71
N VAL A 472 -26.29 -24.41 -25.20
CA VAL A 472 -25.44 -23.52 -26.02
C VAL A 472 -25.13 -22.25 -25.22
N HIS A 473 -23.84 -22.02 -24.96
CA HIS A 473 -23.36 -20.98 -24.05
C HIS A 473 -22.38 -20.06 -24.79
N MET A 474 -22.84 -18.85 -25.12
CA MET A 474 -22.01 -17.82 -25.76
C MET A 474 -21.06 -17.19 -24.74
N VAL A 475 -19.76 -17.11 -25.07
CA VAL A 475 -18.80 -16.39 -24.22
C VAL A 475 -18.92 -14.90 -24.52
N LEU A 476 -19.30 -14.10 -23.53
CA LEU A 476 -19.35 -12.64 -23.61
C LEU A 476 -18.08 -12.03 -23.01
N ASN A 477 -17.54 -11.01 -23.67
CA ASN A 477 -16.51 -10.15 -23.10
C ASN A 477 -17.09 -9.28 -21.98
N GLN A 478 -16.22 -8.67 -21.15
CA GLN A 478 -16.60 -7.78 -20.03
C GLN A 478 -17.49 -6.58 -20.43
N GLN A 479 -17.62 -6.27 -21.73
CA GLN A 479 -18.49 -5.24 -22.29
C GLN A 479 -19.85 -5.80 -22.79
N GLY A 480 -20.22 -7.03 -22.43
CA GLY A 480 -21.46 -7.70 -22.86
C GLY A 480 -21.50 -8.16 -24.33
N ARG A 481 -20.42 -7.93 -25.10
CA ARG A 481 -20.32 -8.30 -26.52
C ARG A 481 -19.82 -9.74 -26.71
N PRO A 482 -20.28 -10.50 -27.71
CA PRO A 482 -19.77 -11.85 -27.98
C PRO A 482 -18.26 -11.84 -28.25
N SER A 483 -17.54 -12.78 -27.62
CA SER A 483 -16.08 -12.89 -27.69
C SER A 483 -15.58 -13.56 -28.98
N GLY A 484 -16.48 -14.18 -29.75
CA GLY A 484 -16.14 -15.06 -30.87
C GLY A 484 -15.91 -16.53 -30.46
N ASP A 485 -16.13 -16.85 -29.18
CA ASP A 485 -16.05 -18.19 -28.60
C ASP A 485 -17.42 -18.62 -28.03
N ALA A 486 -17.74 -19.91 -28.10
CA ALA A 486 -18.94 -20.50 -27.52
C ALA A 486 -18.68 -21.94 -27.06
N PHE A 487 -19.49 -22.43 -26.11
CA PHE A 487 -19.47 -23.82 -25.64
C PHE A 487 -20.83 -24.48 -25.88
N ILE A 488 -20.81 -25.76 -26.26
CA ILE A 488 -22.00 -26.55 -26.60
C ILE A 488 -21.94 -27.89 -25.88
N GLN A 489 -22.93 -28.17 -25.05
CA GLN A 489 -23.03 -29.42 -24.30
C GLN A 489 -23.87 -30.45 -25.07
N MET A 490 -23.23 -31.54 -25.46
CA MET A 490 -23.84 -32.65 -26.18
C MET A 490 -24.43 -33.69 -25.21
N LYS A 491 -25.25 -34.60 -25.76
CA LYS A 491 -25.79 -35.78 -25.06
C LYS A 491 -24.78 -36.94 -24.92
N SER A 492 -23.69 -36.95 -25.68
CA SER A 492 -22.64 -37.97 -25.64
C SER A 492 -21.26 -37.39 -26.03
N ALA A 493 -20.19 -37.94 -25.46
CA ALA A 493 -18.81 -37.61 -25.81
C ALA A 493 -18.43 -38.04 -27.24
N ASP A 494 -18.99 -39.14 -27.75
CA ASP A 494 -18.74 -39.61 -29.12
C ASP A 494 -19.35 -38.64 -30.15
N LYS A 495 -20.54 -38.10 -29.83
CA LYS A 495 -21.18 -37.03 -30.60
C LYS A 495 -20.34 -35.75 -30.54
N ALA A 496 -19.83 -35.35 -29.38
CA ALA A 496 -18.93 -34.21 -29.24
C ALA A 496 -17.63 -34.38 -30.07
N PHE A 497 -17.04 -35.57 -30.08
CA PHE A 497 -15.87 -35.89 -30.92
C PHE A 497 -16.19 -35.83 -32.42
N MET A 498 -17.28 -36.45 -32.86
CA MET A 498 -17.69 -36.41 -34.27
C MET A 498 -18.05 -35.00 -34.75
N VAL A 499 -18.71 -34.19 -33.92
CA VAL A 499 -18.96 -32.76 -34.21
C VAL A 499 -17.64 -32.00 -34.32
N ALA A 500 -16.69 -32.24 -33.40
CA ALA A 500 -15.37 -31.62 -33.47
C ALA A 500 -14.66 -31.93 -34.78
N GLN A 501 -14.61 -33.19 -35.21
CA GLN A 501 -13.97 -33.55 -36.49
C GLN A 501 -14.74 -33.04 -37.71
N LYS A 502 -16.09 -33.13 -37.73
CA LYS A 502 -16.93 -32.73 -38.88
C LYS A 502 -17.00 -31.22 -39.10
N CYS A 503 -16.87 -30.42 -38.05
CA CYS A 503 -17.08 -28.96 -38.11
C CYS A 503 -15.79 -28.13 -37.97
N HIS A 504 -14.66 -28.71 -37.56
CA HIS A 504 -13.40 -27.97 -37.43
C HIS A 504 -12.93 -27.38 -38.77
N LYS A 505 -12.68 -26.06 -38.79
CA LYS A 505 -12.33 -25.25 -39.97
C LYS A 505 -13.42 -25.14 -41.05
N LYS A 506 -14.66 -25.57 -40.78
CA LYS A 506 -15.81 -25.21 -41.61
C LYS A 506 -16.02 -23.68 -41.56
N MET A 507 -16.40 -23.09 -42.69
CA MET A 507 -16.77 -21.66 -42.76
C MET A 507 -18.15 -21.41 -42.12
N MET A 508 -18.24 -20.35 -41.32
CA MET A 508 -19.48 -19.72 -40.88
C MET A 508 -19.42 -18.26 -41.35
N LYS A 509 -20.30 -17.90 -42.30
CA LYS A 509 -20.31 -16.59 -42.96
C LYS A 509 -18.91 -16.25 -43.53
N ASP A 510 -18.24 -15.24 -43.00
CA ASP A 510 -16.93 -14.74 -43.45
C ASP A 510 -15.72 -15.41 -42.78
N ARG A 511 -15.91 -16.28 -41.78
CA ARG A 511 -14.82 -16.84 -40.94
C ARG A 511 -14.81 -18.36 -40.90
N TYR A 512 -13.63 -18.97 -40.84
CA TYR A 512 -13.50 -20.38 -40.45
C TYR A 512 -13.63 -20.50 -38.92
N VAL A 513 -14.37 -21.51 -38.46
CA VAL A 513 -14.56 -21.78 -37.03
C VAL A 513 -13.66 -22.93 -36.61
N GLU A 514 -12.79 -22.71 -35.63
CA GLU A 514 -12.04 -23.78 -34.99
C GLU A 514 -12.94 -24.49 -33.98
N VAL A 515 -13.05 -25.81 -34.09
CA VAL A 515 -13.89 -26.64 -33.21
C VAL A 515 -13.03 -27.61 -32.42
N PHE A 516 -13.25 -27.70 -31.11
CA PHE A 516 -12.48 -28.54 -30.20
C PHE A 516 -13.39 -29.30 -29.24
N GLN A 517 -13.11 -30.57 -28.98
CA GLN A 517 -13.78 -31.33 -27.91
C GLN A 517 -13.23 -30.88 -26.54
N CYS A 518 -14.11 -30.77 -25.54
CA CYS A 518 -13.78 -30.38 -24.16
C CYS A 518 -14.71 -31.05 -23.13
N SER A 519 -14.37 -31.00 -21.84
CA SER A 519 -15.25 -31.45 -20.75
C SER A 519 -16.18 -30.34 -20.24
N GLY A 520 -17.22 -30.73 -19.50
CA GLY A 520 -18.06 -29.79 -18.75
C GLY A 520 -17.27 -28.96 -17.72
N GLU A 521 -16.18 -29.50 -17.20
CA GLU A 521 -15.26 -28.81 -16.28
C GLU A 521 -14.42 -27.74 -17.01
N GLU A 522 -13.86 -28.05 -18.18
CA GLU A 522 -13.15 -27.09 -19.04
C GLU A 522 -14.09 -25.94 -19.47
N MET A 523 -15.34 -26.25 -19.81
CA MET A 523 -16.38 -25.28 -20.13
C MET A 523 -16.74 -24.39 -18.93
N ASN A 524 -17.02 -24.98 -17.76
CA ASN A 524 -17.39 -24.23 -16.56
C ASN A 524 -16.25 -23.29 -16.10
N PHE A 525 -15.00 -23.75 -16.19
CA PHE A 525 -13.82 -22.94 -15.87
C PHE A 525 -13.75 -21.64 -16.70
N VAL A 526 -14.06 -21.70 -18.00
CA VAL A 526 -14.06 -20.50 -18.86
C VAL A 526 -15.29 -19.62 -18.64
N LEU A 527 -16.47 -20.22 -18.41
CA LEU A 527 -17.68 -19.45 -18.07
C LEU A 527 -17.56 -18.71 -16.73
N MET A 528 -16.76 -19.23 -15.79
CA MET A 528 -16.39 -18.57 -14.53
C MET A 528 -15.17 -17.64 -14.64
N GLY A 529 -14.73 -17.30 -15.86
CA GLY A 529 -13.68 -16.30 -16.13
C GLY A 529 -12.24 -16.81 -16.17
N GLY A 530 -12.03 -18.13 -16.11
CA GLY A 530 -10.72 -18.76 -16.25
C GLY A 530 -10.22 -18.81 -17.70
N THR A 531 -8.90 -18.82 -17.89
CA THR A 531 -8.26 -18.87 -19.23
C THR A 531 -7.65 -20.24 -19.51
N LEU A 532 -8.06 -20.88 -20.62
CA LEU A 532 -7.49 -22.15 -21.08
C LEU A 532 -6.40 -21.94 -22.14
N ASN A 533 -5.33 -22.74 -22.04
CA ASN A 533 -4.22 -22.74 -23.00
C ASN A 533 -4.66 -23.25 -24.39
N ARG A 534 -3.84 -22.94 -25.42
CA ARG A 534 -4.23 -22.95 -26.84
C ARG A 534 -4.69 -24.31 -27.40
N SER A 535 -4.26 -25.42 -26.78
CA SER A 535 -4.63 -26.80 -27.13
C SER A 535 -4.66 -27.66 -25.87
N GLY A 536 -5.73 -28.43 -25.65
CA GLY A 536 -5.75 -29.47 -24.61
C GLY A 536 -5.10 -30.75 -25.11
N LEU A 537 -3.94 -31.13 -24.53
CA LEU A 537 -3.05 -32.26 -24.92
C LEU A 537 -2.28 -32.04 -26.25
N SER A 538 -1.13 -32.66 -26.55
CA SER A 538 -0.27 -33.60 -25.79
C SER A 538 1.23 -33.48 -26.24
N PRO A 539 2.21 -34.11 -25.54
CA PRO A 539 3.66 -33.98 -25.81
C PRO A 539 4.27 -35.18 -26.57
N PRO A 540 5.61 -35.28 -26.82
CA PRO A 540 6.67 -34.28 -27.08
C PRO A 540 7.28 -34.48 -28.52
N PRO A 541 8.48 -33.97 -28.92
CA PRO A 541 9.78 -34.54 -28.47
C PRO A 541 10.92 -33.50 -28.28
N CYS A 542 12.01 -33.93 -27.62
CA CYS A 542 13.27 -33.18 -27.55
C CYS A 542 13.99 -33.14 -28.91
N LYS A 543 14.69 -32.04 -29.22
CA LYS A 543 15.73 -31.99 -30.26
C LYS A 543 16.97 -31.23 -29.79
N LEU A 544 17.88 -31.96 -29.16
CA LEU A 544 19.31 -31.65 -29.27
C LEU A 544 19.82 -32.23 -30.61
N PRO A 545 20.75 -31.57 -31.33
CA PRO A 545 21.41 -32.19 -32.48
C PRO A 545 22.40 -33.25 -31.99
N CYS A 546 22.23 -34.49 -32.43
CA CYS A 546 23.24 -35.55 -32.29
C CYS A 546 23.99 -35.76 -33.62
N LEU A 547 25.31 -35.90 -33.55
CA LEU A 547 26.13 -36.45 -34.64
C LEU A 547 26.58 -37.87 -34.25
N SER A 548 26.81 -38.71 -35.26
CA SER A 548 26.90 -40.18 -35.15
C SER A 548 28.32 -40.72 -34.83
N PRO A 549 28.43 -42.01 -34.39
CA PRO A 549 29.64 -42.56 -33.74
C PRO A 549 30.55 -43.37 -34.68
N PRO A 550 31.67 -43.90 -34.15
CA PRO A 550 31.78 -45.36 -33.90
C PRO A 550 32.53 -45.70 -32.58
N ALA A 551 32.65 -46.95 -32.06
CA ALA A 551 31.88 -48.20 -32.13
C ALA A 551 32.49 -49.23 -31.13
N TYR A 552 31.83 -50.39 -30.90
CA TYR A 552 32.29 -51.56 -30.09
C TYR A 552 32.47 -51.33 -28.56
N ALA A 553 32.34 -52.32 -27.65
CA ALA A 553 31.98 -53.76 -27.74
C ALA A 553 31.11 -54.22 -26.53
N ALA A 554 30.80 -55.53 -26.47
CA ALA A 554 30.06 -56.24 -25.41
C ALA A 554 30.75 -56.15 -24.02
N PHE A 555 30.09 -56.41 -22.87
CA PHE A 555 29.49 -57.70 -22.47
C PHE A 555 28.36 -57.61 -21.41
N GLN A 556 27.68 -58.74 -21.20
CA GLN A 556 26.71 -58.98 -20.13
C GLN A 556 27.38 -59.55 -18.87
N THR A 557 26.80 -59.31 -17.69
CA THR A 557 26.33 -60.34 -16.73
C THR A 557 25.63 -59.70 -15.54
N ALA A 558 24.89 -60.49 -14.77
CA ALA A 558 24.28 -60.09 -13.49
C ALA A 558 24.57 -61.18 -12.43
N ALA A 559 24.70 -60.81 -11.16
CA ALA A 559 24.32 -61.64 -9.99
C ALA A 559 24.67 -61.00 -8.62
N VAL A 560 23.66 -60.97 -7.73
CA VAL A 560 23.67 -61.49 -6.33
C VAL A 560 24.58 -60.84 -5.24
N ILE A 561 24.00 -60.81 -4.03
CA ILE A 561 24.51 -60.33 -2.73
C ILE A 561 24.84 -61.56 -1.86
N PRO A 562 25.97 -61.60 -1.11
CA PRO A 562 25.88 -61.45 0.37
C PRO A 562 27.07 -60.71 1.01
N ALA A 563 27.02 -60.57 2.34
CA ALA A 563 27.94 -59.76 3.15
C ALA A 563 28.62 -60.57 4.26
N GLU A 564 29.80 -60.11 4.70
CA GLU A 564 30.47 -60.28 6.01
C GLU A 564 31.79 -59.46 5.96
N ALA A 565 32.53 -59.14 7.03
CA ALA A 565 32.25 -58.73 8.42
C ALA A 565 33.62 -58.46 9.12
N ALA A 566 33.62 -57.89 10.33
CA ALA A 566 34.80 -57.63 11.21
C ALA A 566 35.83 -56.60 10.67
N ALA A 567 36.58 -55.83 11.47
CA ALA A 567 36.50 -55.43 12.89
C ALA A 567 37.08 -53.98 12.98
N LEU A 568 36.86 -53.15 14.02
CA LEU A 568 37.31 -53.24 15.42
C LEU A 568 36.32 -52.44 16.28
N TYR A 569 35.68 -52.95 17.34
CA TYR A 569 36.15 -53.44 18.65
C TYR A 569 35.78 -52.45 19.78
N GLN A 570 35.14 -52.96 20.82
CA GLN A 570 34.55 -52.22 21.98
C GLN A 570 35.49 -52.40 23.22
N PRO A 571 35.13 -52.45 24.53
CA PRO A 571 33.82 -52.59 25.23
C PRO A 571 33.59 -51.60 26.43
N GLN A 572 32.34 -51.33 26.88
CA GLN A 572 31.65 -51.82 28.12
C GLN A 572 32.24 -51.42 29.50
N ALA A 573 31.51 -51.35 30.62
CA ALA A 573 30.08 -51.14 30.99
C ALA A 573 29.94 -51.13 32.54
N LEU A 574 28.78 -50.73 33.13
CA LEU A 574 28.07 -51.38 34.28
C LEU A 574 26.91 -50.54 34.91
N LEU A 575 26.13 -51.19 35.79
CA LEU A 575 24.89 -50.76 36.52
C LEU A 575 25.19 -50.67 38.07
N PRO A 576 24.28 -50.39 39.07
CA PRO A 576 22.80 -50.60 39.09
C PRO A 576 21.85 -49.73 40.01
N SER A 577 20.53 -49.96 39.83
CA SER A 577 19.41 -50.09 40.79
C SER A 577 18.96 -49.07 41.90
N THR A 578 17.66 -48.71 41.79
CA THR A 578 16.58 -48.63 42.83
C THR A 578 16.53 -47.57 43.95
N ARG A 579 15.47 -46.72 43.93
CA ARG A 579 14.41 -46.65 44.99
C ARG A 579 13.17 -45.81 44.63
N THR A 580 12.02 -46.20 45.20
CA THR A 580 10.72 -45.49 45.34
C THR A 580 10.57 -45.03 46.83
N PRO A 581 9.51 -44.31 47.32
CA PRO A 581 8.12 -44.19 46.80
C PRO A 581 7.33 -42.86 47.00
N GLN A 582 6.10 -42.82 46.42
CA GLN A 582 4.85 -42.14 46.87
C GLN A 582 4.84 -40.61 47.15
N ALA A 583 3.74 -39.84 47.04
CA ALA A 583 2.40 -39.92 46.42
C ALA A 583 1.83 -38.45 46.41
N SER A 584 0.68 -38.03 45.86
CA SER A 584 -0.49 -38.62 45.15
C SER A 584 -1.09 -37.47 44.29
N ALA A 585 -1.68 -37.65 43.10
CA ALA A 585 -2.79 -38.51 42.64
C ALA A 585 -4.21 -37.96 42.97
N ALA A 586 -4.85 -37.33 41.97
CA ALA A 586 -6.29 -37.09 41.85
C ALA A 586 -6.66 -37.14 40.35
N ALA A 587 -7.88 -37.58 40.03
CA ALA A 587 -8.31 -37.94 38.66
C ALA A 587 -9.63 -37.22 38.27
N PRO A 588 -10.06 -37.23 36.98
CA PRO A 588 -11.15 -36.36 36.50
C PRO A 588 -12.54 -37.01 36.59
N PRO A 589 -13.63 -36.21 36.51
CA PRO A 589 -14.96 -36.65 36.12
C PRO A 589 -15.19 -36.49 34.59
N ALA A 590 -16.26 -37.09 34.06
CA ALA A 590 -16.52 -37.21 32.63
C ALA A 590 -17.89 -36.68 32.17
N VAL A 591 -17.97 -36.37 30.87
CA VAL A 591 -19.12 -36.37 29.93
C VAL A 591 -20.55 -36.34 30.50
N THR A 592 -21.33 -35.33 30.07
CA THR A 592 -22.81 -35.36 30.02
C THR A 592 -23.30 -34.89 28.64
N TYR A 593 -24.56 -35.16 28.26
CA TYR A 593 -24.93 -35.36 26.84
C TYR A 593 -26.20 -34.60 26.40
N TYR A 594 -26.05 -33.64 25.45
CA TYR A 594 -27.10 -33.04 24.58
C TYR A 594 -28.24 -32.22 25.27
N PRO A 595 -29.10 -31.48 24.53
CA PRO A 595 -29.25 -31.32 23.08
C PRO A 595 -29.00 -29.89 22.54
N ALA A 596 -29.25 -29.68 21.24
CA ALA A 596 -28.97 -28.43 20.51
C ALA A 596 -30.24 -27.77 19.93
N GLN A 597 -30.23 -26.43 19.79
CA GLN A 597 -30.90 -25.65 18.73
C GLN A 597 -30.71 -24.12 18.93
N ALA A 598 -30.11 -23.43 17.94
CA ALA A 598 -30.37 -22.03 17.55
C ALA A 598 -29.44 -21.65 16.39
N ALA A 599 -29.95 -20.99 15.34
CA ALA A 599 -29.13 -20.53 14.21
C ALA A 599 -28.74 -19.05 14.35
N GLN A 600 -27.48 -18.73 14.02
CA GLN A 600 -27.02 -17.35 13.82
C GLN A 600 -27.05 -17.01 12.32
N LEU A 601 -27.62 -15.85 11.98
CA LEU A 601 -27.92 -15.45 10.60
C LEU A 601 -26.73 -14.74 9.94
N TYR A 602 -26.18 -15.31 8.86
CA TYR A 602 -25.20 -14.64 8.02
C TYR A 602 -25.90 -13.72 7.01
N MET A 603 -25.92 -12.41 7.29
CA MET A 603 -26.39 -11.40 6.32
C MET A 603 -25.28 -11.03 5.34
N ASN A 604 -25.49 -11.34 4.06
CA ASN A 604 -24.63 -10.87 2.97
C ASN A 604 -25.08 -9.49 2.48
N TYR A 605 -24.17 -8.51 2.43
CA TYR A 605 -24.38 -7.20 1.79
C TYR A 605 -23.32 -6.99 0.69
N THR A 606 -23.66 -7.33 -0.55
CA THR A 606 -22.78 -7.21 -1.73
C THR A 606 -23.59 -6.77 -2.98
N ALA A 607 -23.82 -5.47 -3.11
CA ALA A 607 -24.34 -4.84 -4.34
C ALA A 607 -23.93 -3.36 -4.45
N TYR A 608 -23.92 -2.86 -5.70
CA TYR A 608 -23.79 -1.46 -6.15
C TYR A 608 -22.38 -0.81 -6.38
N TYR A 609 -21.84 -1.06 -7.60
CA TYR A 609 -21.11 -0.10 -8.47
C TYR A 609 -19.76 0.51 -7.97
N PRO A 610 -18.96 1.19 -8.84
CA PRO A 610 -18.41 0.71 -10.12
C PRO A 610 -16.85 0.81 -10.18
N SER A 611 -16.24 0.26 -11.25
CA SER A 611 -14.77 0.26 -11.44
C SER A 611 -14.25 1.42 -12.33
N PRO A 612 -13.09 2.03 -12.03
CA PRO A 612 -12.47 3.10 -12.85
C PRO A 612 -11.63 2.58 -14.05
N PRO A 613 -11.36 3.43 -15.06
CA PRO A 613 -10.63 3.06 -16.28
C PRO A 613 -9.08 3.06 -16.15
N VAL A 614 -8.41 2.55 -17.20
CA VAL A 614 -6.94 2.35 -17.28
C VAL A 614 -6.35 3.06 -18.51
N SER A 615 -5.15 3.64 -18.39
CA SER A 615 -4.47 4.44 -19.44
C SER A 615 -3.30 3.70 -20.14
N PRO A 616 -3.05 3.93 -21.45
CA PRO A 616 -1.86 3.44 -22.19
C PRO A 616 -0.80 4.54 -22.48
N THR A 617 0.29 4.20 -23.18
CA THR A 617 1.55 4.99 -23.30
C THR A 617 1.95 5.32 -24.76
N THR A 618 2.76 6.38 -24.97
CA THR A 618 3.33 7.01 -26.21
C THR A 618 4.36 6.12 -26.98
N VAL A 619 4.92 6.34 -28.20
CA VAL A 619 5.27 7.46 -29.15
C VAL A 619 5.36 6.89 -30.61
N GLY A 620 5.30 7.58 -31.78
CA GLY A 620 4.93 8.97 -32.18
C GLY A 620 5.94 9.74 -33.09
N TYR A 621 5.92 9.70 -34.44
CA TYR A 621 6.86 10.48 -35.31
C TYR A 621 6.37 10.92 -36.73
N ILE A 622 6.02 12.21 -36.89
CA ILE A 622 6.45 13.22 -37.91
C ILE A 622 6.22 13.08 -39.47
N ALA A 623 5.76 14.21 -40.07
CA ALA A 623 5.93 14.76 -41.46
C ALA A 623 4.88 14.53 -42.61
N ALA A 624 4.85 15.51 -43.54
CA ALA A 624 3.96 15.71 -44.72
C ALA A 624 4.82 16.12 -45.96
N PRO A 625 4.48 16.98 -46.97
CA PRO A 625 3.27 17.76 -47.37
C PRO A 625 2.60 17.16 -48.66
N PRO A 626 1.89 17.85 -49.62
CA PRO A 626 1.41 19.24 -49.80
C PRO A 626 -0.09 19.36 -50.26
N GLY A 627 -0.41 20.25 -51.24
CA GLY A 627 -1.75 20.48 -51.85
C GLY A 627 -1.70 20.65 -53.39
N ALA A 628 -2.63 21.31 -54.11
CA ALA A 628 -3.82 22.12 -53.73
C ALA A 628 -4.80 22.32 -54.94
N VAL A 629 -5.78 23.23 -54.81
CA VAL A 629 -6.81 23.74 -55.78
C VAL A 629 -8.03 22.81 -56.06
N ALA A 630 -9.28 23.26 -56.28
CA ALA A 630 -9.87 24.62 -56.34
C ALA A 630 -11.36 24.67 -55.90
N ALA A 631 -11.85 25.86 -55.49
CA ALA A 631 -13.23 26.46 -55.56
C ALA A 631 -14.52 25.59 -55.48
N ALA A 632 -15.66 26.01 -54.89
CA ALA A 632 -16.12 27.18 -54.10
C ALA A 632 -17.64 26.96 -53.77
N ALA A 633 -18.33 27.62 -52.83
CA ALA A 633 -18.04 28.41 -51.61
C ALA A 633 -19.39 28.62 -50.82
N THR A 634 -19.40 29.52 -49.81
CA THR A 634 -20.57 30.11 -49.07
C THR A 634 -21.51 29.14 -48.27
N ALA A 635 -22.27 29.57 -47.26
CA ALA A 635 -22.11 30.65 -46.24
C ALA A 635 -23.06 30.37 -45.05
N THR A 636 -22.64 30.61 -43.79
CA THR A 636 -23.26 30.02 -42.57
C THR A 636 -22.91 30.75 -41.24
N HIS A 637 -23.58 30.38 -40.13
CA HIS A 637 -23.14 30.39 -38.69
C HIS A 637 -23.50 31.52 -37.67
N THR A 638 -23.17 31.22 -36.38
CA THR A 638 -23.42 31.83 -35.03
C THR A 638 -22.30 31.29 -34.05
N PRO A 639 -22.21 31.47 -32.69
CA PRO A 639 -23.11 32.05 -31.66
C PRO A 639 -22.43 33.01 -30.62
N ILE A 640 -22.50 32.77 -29.30
CA ILE A 640 -22.20 33.70 -28.16
C ILE A 640 -21.42 33.04 -26.98
N LEU A 641 -20.73 33.90 -26.17
CA LEU A 641 -19.91 33.77 -24.92
C LEU A 641 -20.62 33.27 -23.62
N PRO A 642 -20.05 33.25 -22.34
CA PRO A 642 -18.77 33.80 -21.78
C PRO A 642 -17.96 32.98 -20.70
N GLN A 643 -16.86 33.58 -20.18
CA GLN A 643 -16.11 33.31 -18.90
C GLN A 643 -15.16 32.06 -18.83
N PRO A 644 -14.02 32.11 -18.09
CA PRO A 644 -12.82 32.92 -18.36
C PRO A 644 -11.54 32.06 -18.58
N GLY A 645 -10.58 32.54 -19.38
CA GLY A 645 -9.28 31.86 -19.56
C GLY A 645 -9.35 30.55 -20.38
N ALA A 646 -10.00 30.58 -21.54
CA ALA A 646 -10.30 29.39 -22.33
C ALA A 646 -9.22 29.06 -23.39
N LEU A 647 -8.44 27.99 -23.14
CA LEU A 647 -7.46 27.43 -24.09
C LEU A 647 -8.13 26.89 -25.38
N VAL A 648 -7.89 27.54 -26.52
CA VAL A 648 -8.44 27.13 -27.83
C VAL A 648 -7.36 26.53 -28.73
N ARG A 649 -7.48 25.24 -29.06
CA ARG A 649 -6.62 24.59 -30.08
C ARG A 649 -7.23 24.71 -31.47
N MET A 650 -6.67 25.59 -32.31
CA MET A 650 -7.08 25.73 -33.70
C MET A 650 -6.33 24.72 -34.60
N GLN A 651 -7.07 23.87 -35.31
CA GLN A 651 -6.53 22.89 -36.27
C GLN A 651 -6.99 23.24 -37.69
N GLY A 652 -6.14 22.96 -38.69
CA GLY A 652 -6.48 23.16 -40.11
C GLY A 652 -6.30 24.59 -40.66
N LEU A 653 -5.60 25.47 -39.93
CA LEU A 653 -5.28 26.81 -40.43
C LEU A 653 -4.36 26.76 -41.68
N PRO A 654 -4.58 27.61 -42.70
CA PRO A 654 -3.68 27.73 -43.85
C PRO A 654 -2.22 28.02 -43.47
N TYR A 655 -1.27 27.47 -44.24
CA TYR A 655 0.18 27.62 -44.04
C TYR A 655 0.68 29.06 -43.90
N ASN A 656 -0.01 30.02 -44.52
CA ASN A 656 0.31 31.44 -44.54
C ASN A 656 -0.36 32.27 -43.43
N THR A 657 -1.17 31.64 -42.55
CA THR A 657 -1.90 32.36 -41.48
C THR A 657 -0.93 32.98 -40.48
N GLY A 658 -1.01 34.29 -40.30
CA GLY A 658 -0.18 35.07 -39.39
C GLY A 658 -0.80 35.27 -38.01
N MET A 659 0.05 35.55 -37.02
CA MET A 659 -0.35 35.81 -35.63
C MET A 659 -1.41 36.93 -35.51
N LYS A 660 -1.33 37.95 -36.38
CA LYS A 660 -2.30 39.07 -36.44
C LYS A 660 -3.70 38.62 -36.88
N GLU A 661 -3.81 37.60 -37.71
CA GLU A 661 -5.08 37.05 -38.19
C GLU A 661 -5.72 36.15 -37.12
N ILE A 662 -4.90 35.34 -36.43
CA ILE A 662 -5.31 34.56 -35.25
C ILE A 662 -5.83 35.49 -34.15
N LEU A 663 -5.12 36.58 -33.83
CA LEU A 663 -5.58 37.56 -32.84
C LEU A 663 -6.85 38.31 -33.29
N SER A 664 -7.03 38.55 -34.60
CA SER A 664 -8.27 39.15 -35.12
C SER A 664 -9.50 38.24 -34.97
N PHE A 665 -9.32 36.92 -34.95
CA PHE A 665 -10.39 35.94 -34.70
C PHE A 665 -10.97 36.04 -33.28
N PHE A 666 -10.19 36.52 -32.31
CA PHE A 666 -10.60 36.67 -30.91
C PHE A 666 -10.96 38.13 -30.50
N GLN A 667 -11.00 39.06 -31.45
CA GLN A 667 -11.03 40.53 -31.21
C GLN A 667 -12.34 41.10 -30.61
N GLY A 668 -13.15 40.28 -29.95
CA GLY A 668 -14.37 40.67 -29.21
C GLY A 668 -14.42 40.19 -27.75
N TYR A 669 -13.38 39.48 -27.28
CA TYR A 669 -13.24 39.03 -25.88
C TYR A 669 -12.30 40.00 -25.14
N GLN A 670 -12.53 40.25 -23.85
CA GLN A 670 -11.59 41.03 -23.02
C GLN A 670 -10.47 40.12 -22.49
N TYR A 671 -9.23 40.44 -22.88
CA TYR A 671 -7.98 39.82 -22.41
C TYR A 671 -7.12 40.85 -21.68
N ALA A 672 -6.20 40.40 -20.83
CA ALA A 672 -5.21 41.27 -20.21
C ALA A 672 -4.03 41.52 -21.18
N PRO A 673 -3.35 42.68 -21.11
CA PRO A 673 -2.20 42.98 -21.98
C PRO A 673 -0.98 42.08 -21.73
N ASP A 674 -0.97 41.28 -20.67
CA ASP A 674 0.11 40.35 -20.32
C ASP A 674 -0.08 38.92 -20.87
N ASP A 675 -1.27 38.58 -21.38
CA ASP A 675 -1.61 37.22 -21.87
C ASP A 675 -0.85 36.82 -23.16
N TYR A 676 -0.17 37.77 -23.82
CA TYR A 676 0.55 37.60 -25.09
C TYR A 676 1.62 36.49 -25.11
N ASN A 677 2.08 36.01 -23.95
CA ASN A 677 3.38 35.33 -23.82
C ASN A 677 3.33 33.79 -23.94
N GLY A 678 2.22 33.22 -24.41
CA GLY A 678 2.02 31.76 -24.52
C GLY A 678 1.48 31.26 -25.86
N LEU A 679 1.65 32.02 -26.95
CA LEU A 679 1.19 31.66 -28.30
C LEU A 679 2.14 30.63 -28.96
N ILE A 680 2.22 29.42 -28.37
CA ILE A 680 3.23 28.39 -28.70
C ILE A 680 2.95 27.74 -30.06
N GLN A 681 3.84 27.97 -31.03
CA GLN A 681 3.82 27.30 -32.33
C GLN A 681 4.34 25.85 -32.20
N LEU A 682 3.51 24.84 -32.49
CA LEU A 682 3.76 23.45 -32.10
C LEU A 682 4.13 22.51 -33.27
N SER A 683 4.89 23.01 -34.25
CA SER A 683 5.48 22.17 -35.30
C SER A 683 6.63 22.83 -36.06
N ASP A 684 7.74 22.10 -36.20
CA ASP A 684 8.41 21.95 -37.50
C ASP A 684 8.98 20.52 -37.60
N GLN A 685 9.47 20.16 -38.79
CA GLN A 685 9.44 18.79 -39.30
C GLN A 685 10.74 17.99 -39.21
N ALA A 686 10.61 16.72 -39.62
CA ALA A 686 11.73 15.90 -40.06
C ALA A 686 12.62 16.67 -41.05
N ARG A 687 13.92 16.44 -40.89
CA ARG A 687 14.80 16.32 -42.04
C ARG A 687 15.17 14.85 -42.21
N SER A 688 15.26 14.25 -43.40
CA SER A 688 15.66 14.72 -44.74
C SER A 688 14.83 15.82 -45.44
N VAL A 689 15.03 17.06 -44.98
CA VAL A 689 14.89 18.36 -45.67
C VAL A 689 13.54 18.67 -46.37
N LEU A 690 12.47 19.01 -45.59
CA LEU A 690 11.61 20.26 -45.68
C LEU A 690 10.07 20.14 -45.44
N GLN A 691 9.58 20.91 -44.43
CA GLN A 691 8.31 21.68 -44.32
C GLN A 691 6.92 21.06 -43.95
N ALA A 692 6.36 21.53 -42.82
CA ALA A 692 4.99 21.28 -42.31
C ALA A 692 4.06 22.53 -42.31
N PRO A 693 2.73 22.35 -42.19
CA PRO A 693 1.83 23.41 -41.73
C PRO A 693 2.01 23.66 -40.23
N LYS A 694 1.81 24.90 -39.78
CA LYS A 694 1.99 25.31 -38.38
C LYS A 694 0.81 24.92 -37.49
N GLU A 695 1.03 24.14 -36.44
CA GLU A 695 0.16 24.23 -35.25
C GLU A 695 0.45 25.52 -34.48
N TRP A 696 -0.58 26.15 -33.90
CA TRP A 696 -0.47 27.24 -32.94
C TRP A 696 -1.40 26.97 -31.75
N VAL A 697 -0.86 27.10 -30.53
CA VAL A 697 -1.63 27.30 -29.29
C VAL A 697 -1.73 28.80 -29.04
N CYS A 698 -2.79 29.27 -28.39
CA CYS A 698 -2.87 30.61 -27.79
C CYS A 698 -3.26 30.45 -26.32
N LEU A 699 -2.75 31.33 -25.44
CA LEU A 699 -3.36 31.60 -24.15
C LEU A 699 -4.58 32.54 -24.34
#